data_AF-A0ABD5ZWJ7-F1
#
_entry.id   AF-A0ABD5ZWJ7-F1
#
_cell.length_a   1.000
_cell.length_b   1.000
_cell.length_c   1.000
_cell.angle_alpha   90.00
_cell.angle_beta   90.00
_cell.angle_gamma   90.00
#
_symmetry.space_group_name_H-M   'P 1'
#
loop_
_entity.id
_entity.type
_entity.pdbx_description
1 polymer ?
#
loop_
_entity_poly.entity_id
_entity_poly.type
_entity_poly.pdbx_seq_one_letter_code
_entity_poly.pdbx_strand_id
1 'polypeptide(L)'
;MTDSKQKIRAVVLAALMVFSVFAGTVALSGTVAAQSAGSGNNTITPTSVAQDTTNDYDITVNATEVDTTDGSVNGDFVVDFKSLNLTTSSVITGTSIDAGNVTIDSPNTTVADGTETATLAFNDSTSDGLASDTVQISFTVTNVESPTAGDQNVDYDFDDGEGTTFSGQALDTVTVNAPSSANRAGNVDGSGTFDTLNGTGTVFDGATVYQGESGLSLGGSLAGETLVKTAGDAEGVPLELPDIPQSQETGRYTTNGASGSPGVTVTTPRVTTLDVVNTNGNDIAGGSVAEGVSGESGSGYLSVVASWNYEQAEDLELTVTDDSGLDVTGDVTSDAIKDSDDVTSDAETQNGYELSNDEVGYDLDLADSGTGTYTIELAGTDDLDFGEAAQTTTVTVTGDDDASLNLDSDEVTRGEDVRFEIQGSDAGDTHTVLIEADDFRDGFSPSNAQKVFRQVGDTGAVGTVSNAEDLSGDVDERNTDTADDAGNIDYAYANVTIDDDTGVGVGQIETQYLDDSDVDVYLYEQGFGVPFSTSNATAEDNETDDETLTVEQGDLSIESPGSTYVVGSEVDVNGTASEGIDEVAFFVRRQNDYQLLQIDGSNTLTVDADGTFDEEDVVLSQGDAAGNNELSQPGTYRLGVLDADGVPGTIGTGEDEIETITTSEFNTNTSAQQSLRVLDTELEANLKTVGGQVATEDNEVNVSGTAFGAQQVTIVFVGERGNTAYHTVSVDDDNTFDEDDLTVSEATGGSGLSEGEVSAHVMIPGRDDQFGDGSFDPGADFQEFVTELDNDNSGLTGQQVRSRILDQTTEEVASDDRMVTTRFRYADAQTTINTVYPEGMEASGVNPVGVDDTLVAEGSTNLQPDDNSITVEMMTTDGDSVALTTTEDWSFDGTYQVALELEDVQTGTCDLEADDSYNTDIIEVEIVQNVQTATPEPTETPEPTPTETATPEPTPTETSTPEPTATATATETPTPTEGGGPGFGAIVAVIALLAAALLATRRD
;
A
#
# COMPACT_ATOMS: atom_id res chain seq x y z
N MET A 1 41.63 51.99 -2.74
CA MET A 1 42.16 52.50 -1.46
C MET A 1 43.46 51.77 -1.16
N THR A 2 44.56 52.51 -1.12
CA THR A 2 45.93 52.00 -1.19
C THR A 2 46.76 52.69 -0.12
N ASP A 3 46.64 52.24 1.14
CA ASP A 3 47.43 52.80 2.24
C ASP A 3 47.91 51.79 3.30
N SER A 4 47.60 50.48 3.14
CA SER A 4 48.02 49.46 4.12
C SER A 4 49.28 48.67 3.72
N LYS A 5 49.78 48.78 2.49
CA LYS A 5 50.97 48.05 1.99
C LYS A 5 52.32 48.80 2.17
N GLN A 6 52.32 50.04 2.67
CA GLN A 6 53.54 50.85 2.85
C GLN A 6 54.08 50.90 4.29
N LYS A 7 53.32 50.47 5.31
CA LYS A 7 53.77 50.52 6.71
C LYS A 7 54.52 49.26 7.19
N ILE A 8 54.28 48.10 6.60
CA ILE A 8 54.98 46.85 6.96
C ILE A 8 56.38 46.77 6.31
N ARG A 9 56.55 47.29 5.08
CA ARG A 9 57.85 47.37 4.41
C ARG A 9 58.84 48.34 5.08
N ALA A 10 58.36 49.32 5.83
CA ALA A 10 59.22 50.30 6.51
C ALA A 10 59.81 49.77 7.84
N VAL A 11 59.15 48.82 8.50
CA VAL A 11 59.65 48.18 9.74
C VAL A 11 60.61 47.03 9.41
N VAL A 12 60.34 46.27 8.35
CA VAL A 12 61.25 45.20 7.87
C VAL A 12 62.55 45.77 7.28
N LEU A 13 62.51 46.91 6.55
CA LEU A 13 63.75 47.56 6.08
C LEU A 13 64.55 48.27 7.19
N ALA A 14 63.90 48.70 8.28
CA ALA A 14 64.60 49.31 9.42
C ALA A 14 65.31 48.26 10.29
N ALA A 15 64.78 47.03 10.39
CA ALA A 15 65.45 45.91 11.03
C ALA A 15 66.61 45.36 10.16
N LEU A 16 66.47 45.32 8.83
CA LEU A 16 67.50 44.87 7.90
C LEU A 16 68.70 45.84 7.75
N MET A 17 68.52 47.14 8.05
CA MET A 17 69.62 48.13 7.99
C MET A 17 70.43 48.24 9.29
N VAL A 18 70.00 47.63 10.40
CA VAL A 18 70.74 47.65 11.67
C VAL A 18 71.63 46.41 11.85
N PHE A 19 71.39 45.33 11.09
CA PHE A 19 72.24 44.13 11.09
C PHE A 19 73.35 44.10 10.01
N SER A 20 73.39 45.05 9.06
CA SER A 20 74.31 44.97 7.89
C SER A 20 75.66 45.69 8.02
N VAL A 21 76.20 45.86 9.23
CA VAL A 21 77.53 46.50 9.45
C VAL A 21 78.66 45.52 9.78
N PHE A 22 78.43 44.20 9.90
CA PHE A 22 79.52 43.22 10.17
C PHE A 22 79.81 42.21 9.04
N ALA A 23 79.18 42.31 7.87
CA ALA A 23 79.52 41.49 6.71
C ALA A 23 80.39 42.28 5.72
N GLY A 24 81.63 42.57 6.09
CA GLY A 24 82.53 43.34 5.24
C GLY A 24 84.00 43.20 5.62
N THR A 25 84.69 42.31 4.91
CA THR A 25 86.16 42.14 4.83
C THR A 25 86.82 41.18 5.84
N VAL A 26 86.80 39.88 5.51
CA VAL A 26 87.96 39.02 5.80
C VAL A 26 88.37 38.31 4.53
N ALA A 27 89.57 38.67 4.04
CA ALA A 27 90.25 37.96 2.98
C ALA A 27 90.83 36.67 3.56
N LEU A 28 90.38 35.51 3.08
CA LEU A 28 91.03 34.23 3.32
C LEU A 28 92.35 34.16 2.53
N SER A 29 93.43 34.59 3.19
CA SER A 29 94.80 34.26 2.80
C SER A 29 95.34 33.14 3.68
N GLY A 30 95.73 32.03 3.06
CA GLY A 30 96.84 31.20 3.51
C GLY A 30 96.58 30.28 4.70
N THR A 31 96.64 28.98 4.43
CA THR A 31 96.77 27.91 5.42
C THR A 31 97.97 28.13 6.34
N VAL A 32 97.68 28.56 7.57
CA VAL A 32 98.52 28.32 8.74
C VAL A 32 97.95 27.10 9.46
N ALA A 33 98.81 26.14 9.76
CA ALA A 33 98.43 24.94 10.52
C ALA A 33 97.81 25.39 11.85
N ALA A 34 96.56 25.01 12.09
CA ALA A 34 95.86 25.22 13.35
C ALA A 34 96.70 24.65 14.49
N GLN A 35 97.07 25.53 15.41
CA GLN A 35 97.64 25.14 16.69
C GLN A 35 96.48 24.55 17.51
N SER A 36 96.47 23.23 17.65
CA SER A 36 95.54 22.52 18.54
C SER A 36 95.85 22.90 19.98
N ALA A 37 94.97 23.68 20.60
CA ALA A 37 94.84 23.74 22.05
C ALA A 37 94.36 22.37 22.53
N GLY A 38 94.89 21.91 23.66
CA GLY A 38 94.72 20.54 24.13
C GLY A 38 93.28 20.23 24.51
N SER A 39 92.78 19.09 24.04
CA SER A 39 91.52 18.46 24.47
C SER A 39 91.41 18.43 26.00
N GLY A 40 90.58 19.33 26.55
CA GLY A 40 89.96 19.14 27.85
C GLY A 40 88.77 18.18 27.72
N ASN A 41 88.24 17.71 28.86
CA ASN A 41 87.03 16.88 28.91
C ASN A 41 85.82 17.75 28.56
N ASN A 42 85.59 18.02 27.28
CA ASN A 42 84.37 18.66 26.81
C ASN A 42 83.26 17.61 26.76
N THR A 43 82.06 17.98 27.16
CA THR A 43 80.92 17.06 27.21
C THR A 43 79.64 17.77 26.82
N ILE A 44 78.78 17.06 26.10
CA ILE A 44 77.37 17.36 25.94
C ILE A 44 76.56 16.20 26.52
N THR A 45 75.45 16.45 27.20
CA THR A 45 74.60 15.39 27.78
C THR A 45 73.13 15.81 27.67
N PRO A 46 72.22 14.93 27.23
CA PRO A 46 72.43 13.54 26.81
C PRO A 46 73.18 13.42 25.47
N THR A 47 73.92 12.32 25.27
CA THR A 47 74.58 12.00 23.98
C THR A 47 73.72 11.12 23.07
N SER A 48 72.52 10.74 23.53
CA SER A 48 71.55 9.97 22.76
C SER A 48 70.12 10.32 23.13
N VAL A 49 69.29 10.59 22.13
CA VAL A 49 67.90 11.05 22.25
C VAL A 49 67.01 10.37 21.21
N ALA A 50 65.69 10.51 21.30
CA ALA A 50 64.75 10.01 20.29
C ALA A 50 64.40 11.09 19.27
N GLN A 51 64.12 10.70 18.03
CA GLN A 51 63.60 11.61 17.00
C GLN A 51 62.26 12.21 17.46
N ASP A 52 61.99 13.44 17.03
CA ASP A 52 60.77 14.20 17.34
C ASP A 52 60.55 14.44 18.84
N THR A 53 61.64 14.39 19.61
CA THR A 53 61.64 14.78 21.02
C THR A 53 62.42 16.07 21.24
N THR A 54 61.90 16.85 22.19
CA THR A 54 62.54 18.06 22.69
C THR A 54 63.37 17.71 23.93
N ASN A 55 64.66 18.07 23.94
CA ASN A 55 65.59 17.72 24.99
C ASN A 55 66.37 18.95 25.50
N ASP A 56 66.77 18.89 26.77
CA ASP A 56 67.69 19.86 27.37
C ASP A 56 69.11 19.30 27.32
N TYR A 57 70.07 20.11 26.86
CA TYR A 57 71.48 19.72 26.72
C TYR A 57 72.36 20.45 27.73
N ASP A 58 72.96 19.69 28.64
CA ASP A 58 74.01 20.15 29.54
C ASP A 58 75.36 20.14 28.82
N ILE A 59 75.96 21.30 28.69
CA ILE A 59 77.22 21.52 27.97
C ILE A 59 78.29 21.93 28.95
N THR A 60 79.48 21.34 28.82
CA THR A 60 80.69 21.77 29.53
C THR A 60 81.87 21.78 28.57
N VAL A 61 82.55 22.92 28.48
CA VAL A 61 83.75 23.09 27.67
C VAL A 61 84.89 23.65 28.50
N ASN A 62 86.09 23.11 28.27
CA ASN A 62 87.32 23.57 28.89
C ASN A 62 88.20 24.22 27.83
N ALA A 63 88.20 25.55 27.78
CA ALA A 63 89.11 26.31 26.93
C ALA A 63 90.46 26.48 27.65
N THR A 64 91.54 25.99 27.06
CA THR A 64 92.91 26.13 27.62
C THR A 64 93.71 27.18 26.86
N GLU A 65 94.71 27.77 27.52
CA GLU A 65 95.59 28.81 26.95
C GLU A 65 94.90 30.16 26.72
N VAL A 66 93.79 30.42 27.41
CA VAL A 66 93.08 31.70 27.38
C VAL A 66 93.89 32.75 28.14
N ASP A 67 94.13 33.94 27.57
CA ASP A 67 94.75 35.05 28.31
C ASP A 67 93.67 35.75 29.15
N THR A 68 93.79 35.66 30.48
CA THR A 68 92.88 36.32 31.42
C THR A 68 93.57 37.48 32.15
N THR A 69 94.57 38.15 31.55
CA THR A 69 95.31 39.24 32.23
C THR A 69 95.03 40.64 31.72
N ASP A 70 94.37 40.77 30.59
CA ASP A 70 94.25 42.02 29.85
C ASP A 70 92.94 42.79 30.12
N GLY A 71 91.98 42.14 30.78
CA GLY A 71 90.65 42.70 31.03
C GLY A 71 89.84 42.90 29.76
N SER A 72 89.97 41.96 28.82
CA SER A 72 89.18 41.87 27.61
C SER A 72 87.67 41.94 27.91
N VAL A 73 86.96 42.66 27.05
CA VAL A 73 85.50 42.84 27.11
C VAL A 73 84.87 42.29 25.83
N ASN A 74 83.79 41.51 25.99
CA ASN A 74 83.06 40.79 24.93
C ASN A 74 83.73 39.52 24.39
N GLY A 75 84.29 38.68 25.26
CA GLY A 75 84.59 37.30 24.86
C GLY A 75 83.28 36.54 24.60
N ASP A 76 83.26 35.66 23.60
CA ASP A 76 82.11 34.84 23.26
C ASP A 76 82.44 33.35 23.18
N PHE A 77 81.43 32.55 23.50
CA PHE A 77 81.45 31.12 23.35
C PHE A 77 80.18 30.72 22.61
N VAL A 78 80.32 30.12 21.44
CA VAL A 78 79.19 29.75 20.57
C VAL A 78 79.16 28.24 20.44
N VAL A 79 78.00 27.63 20.68
CA VAL A 79 77.74 26.22 20.35
C VAL A 79 76.86 26.18 19.12
N ASP A 80 77.27 25.43 18.11
CA ASP A 80 76.54 25.20 16.87
C ASP A 80 75.95 23.78 16.90
N PHE A 81 74.63 23.71 17.02
CA PHE A 81 73.86 22.47 17.07
C PHE A 81 73.61 21.86 15.68
N LYS A 82 73.91 22.62 14.61
CA LYS A 82 73.81 22.28 13.18
C LYS A 82 72.45 21.76 12.74
N SER A 83 72.16 20.51 13.06
CA SER A 83 71.01 19.72 12.59
C SER A 83 70.04 19.35 13.72
N LEU A 84 70.36 19.75 14.96
CA LEU A 84 69.38 19.82 16.04
C LEU A 84 68.77 21.23 16.04
N ASN A 85 67.45 21.32 16.10
CA ASN A 85 66.74 22.58 15.93
C ASN A 85 66.57 23.29 17.28
N LEU A 86 67.02 24.54 17.36
CA LEU A 86 66.70 25.42 18.48
C LEU A 86 65.38 26.11 18.16
N THR A 87 64.44 26.10 19.09
CA THR A 87 63.14 26.75 18.93
C THR A 87 63.14 28.16 19.50
N THR A 88 62.11 28.96 19.18
CA THR A 88 61.84 30.24 19.86
C THR A 88 61.70 30.14 21.39
N SER A 89 61.46 28.95 21.93
CA SER A 89 61.39 28.67 23.38
C SER A 89 62.71 28.20 23.98
N SER A 90 63.75 28.03 23.17
CA SER A 90 65.07 27.60 23.63
C SER A 90 65.79 28.72 24.36
N VAL A 91 66.34 28.41 25.53
CA VAL A 91 67.04 29.39 26.38
C VAL A 91 68.27 28.77 27.02
N ILE A 92 69.27 29.62 27.29
CA ILE A 92 70.44 29.23 28.08
C ILE A 92 70.11 29.41 29.57
N THR A 93 70.31 28.36 30.35
CA THR A 93 70.13 28.37 31.81
C THR A 93 71.32 27.70 32.51
N GLY A 94 71.36 27.74 33.84
CA GLY A 94 72.36 26.99 34.63
C GLY A 94 73.82 27.39 34.38
N THR A 95 74.09 28.64 33.98
CA THR A 95 75.42 29.06 33.56
C THR A 95 76.42 29.13 34.73
N SER A 96 77.63 28.64 34.51
CA SER A 96 78.74 28.63 35.45
C SER A 96 80.06 28.78 34.72
N ILE A 97 81.00 29.51 35.32
CA ILE A 97 82.37 29.68 34.79
C ILE A 97 83.36 29.48 35.95
N ASP A 98 84.35 28.60 35.76
CA ASP A 98 85.40 28.31 36.75
C ASP A 98 86.73 28.90 36.27
N ALA A 99 86.82 30.22 36.28
CA ALA A 99 88.06 30.99 36.14
C ALA A 99 87.96 32.24 37.03
N GLY A 100 88.85 32.37 38.02
CA GLY A 100 88.65 33.22 39.20
C GLY A 100 88.42 34.72 38.93
N ASN A 101 88.76 35.23 37.75
CA ASN A 101 88.61 36.62 37.34
C ASN A 101 87.68 36.81 36.12
N VAL A 102 87.15 35.73 35.55
CA VAL A 102 86.21 35.78 34.42
C VAL A 102 84.78 35.70 34.95
N THR A 103 83.90 36.53 34.40
CA THR A 103 82.48 36.58 34.76
C THR A 103 81.61 36.48 33.53
N ILE A 104 80.50 35.73 33.62
CA ILE A 104 79.53 35.63 32.54
C ILE A 104 78.76 36.95 32.44
N ASP A 105 78.68 37.49 31.23
CA ASP A 105 77.92 38.71 30.94
C ASP A 105 76.49 38.34 30.53
N SER A 106 75.64 38.09 31.54
CA SER A 106 74.25 37.66 31.34
C SER A 106 73.37 38.50 30.39
N PRO A 107 73.55 39.83 30.16
CA PRO A 107 72.76 40.54 29.15
C PRO A 107 73.06 40.14 27.69
N ASN A 108 74.15 39.42 27.40
CA ASN A 108 74.59 39.08 26.05
C ASN A 108 74.58 37.57 25.76
N THR A 109 73.76 36.79 26.47
CA THR A 109 73.54 35.37 26.18
C THR A 109 72.33 35.21 25.26
N THR A 110 72.50 34.62 24.08
CA THR A 110 71.45 34.52 23.06
C THR A 110 71.33 33.12 22.48
N VAL A 111 70.11 32.71 22.15
CA VAL A 111 69.83 31.52 21.34
C VAL A 111 69.21 31.99 20.03
N ALA A 112 69.73 31.49 18.91
CA ALA A 112 69.26 31.85 17.57
C ALA A 112 68.77 30.60 16.83
N ASP A 113 67.46 30.51 16.65
CA ASP A 113 66.71 29.41 16.00
C ASP A 113 67.19 29.17 14.55
N GLY A 114 67.16 30.19 13.68
CA GLY A 114 67.54 30.03 12.26
C GLY A 114 69.04 29.96 11.92
N THR A 115 69.91 29.90 12.93
CA THR A 115 71.34 29.59 12.77
C THR A 115 71.79 28.52 13.77
N GLU A 116 70.84 27.90 14.48
CA GLU A 116 71.04 26.77 15.38
C GLU A 116 72.21 26.96 16.36
N THR A 117 72.38 28.19 16.86
CA THR A 117 73.52 28.58 17.69
C THR A 117 73.11 29.12 19.05
N ALA A 118 73.84 28.71 20.08
CA ALA A 118 73.72 29.22 21.45
C ALA A 118 75.01 29.96 21.82
N THR A 119 74.90 31.26 22.09
CA THR A 119 76.04 32.14 22.39
C THR A 119 76.04 32.56 23.86
N LEU A 120 77.16 32.36 24.53
CA LEU A 120 77.43 32.81 25.89
C LEU A 120 78.57 33.85 25.89
N ALA A 121 78.24 35.09 26.24
CA ALA A 121 79.25 36.13 26.40
C ALA A 121 79.87 36.12 27.81
N PHE A 122 81.17 36.41 27.90
CA PHE A 122 81.90 36.55 29.16
C PHE A 122 82.87 37.74 29.11
N ASN A 123 83.22 38.26 30.28
CA ASN A 123 84.13 39.38 30.46
C ASN A 123 85.18 39.04 31.52
N ASP A 124 86.40 39.56 31.34
CA ASP A 124 87.50 39.41 32.29
C ASP A 124 87.81 40.71 33.07
N SER A 125 88.24 40.56 34.32
CA SER A 125 88.65 41.65 35.21
C SER A 125 90.15 41.95 35.12
N THR A 126 90.49 43.23 34.87
CA THR A 126 91.84 43.76 34.57
C THR A 126 92.97 43.55 35.61
N SER A 127 92.87 42.69 36.64
CA SER A 127 93.86 42.72 37.74
C SER A 127 94.34 41.42 38.40
N ASP A 128 93.88 40.23 38.03
CA ASP A 128 94.22 39.00 38.77
C ASP A 128 94.35 37.65 38.01
N GLY A 129 94.25 37.60 36.68
CA GLY A 129 94.38 36.33 35.93
C GLY A 129 95.78 35.91 35.45
N LEU A 130 95.80 34.99 34.48
CA LEU A 130 97.00 34.34 33.94
C LEU A 130 97.09 34.51 32.42
N ALA A 131 98.28 34.76 31.89
CA ALA A 131 98.52 34.90 30.44
C ALA A 131 98.34 33.58 29.64
N SER A 132 97.89 32.52 30.32
CA SER A 132 97.58 31.20 29.79
C SER A 132 96.84 30.46 30.91
N ASP A 133 95.52 30.60 30.91
CA ASP A 133 94.60 30.02 31.89
C ASP A 133 93.78 28.89 31.28
N THR A 134 93.04 28.17 32.11
CA THR A 134 92.01 27.22 31.67
C THR A 134 90.65 27.69 32.17
N VAL A 135 89.77 28.05 31.25
CA VAL A 135 88.42 28.51 31.54
C VAL A 135 87.45 27.36 31.28
N GLN A 136 86.83 26.85 32.34
CA GLN A 136 85.73 25.91 32.21
C GLN A 136 84.40 26.66 32.19
N ILE A 137 83.62 26.43 31.14
CA ILE A 137 82.28 27.01 30.97
C ILE A 137 81.28 25.86 30.98
N SER A 138 80.24 25.98 31.80
CA SER A 138 79.13 25.03 31.84
C SER A 138 77.78 25.75 31.77
N PHE A 139 76.83 25.23 30.99
CA PHE A 139 75.47 25.75 30.89
C PHE A 139 74.53 24.70 30.28
N THR A 140 73.23 24.93 30.41
CA THR A 140 72.18 24.11 29.82
C THR A 140 71.49 24.89 28.71
N VAL A 141 71.33 24.31 27.53
CA VAL A 141 70.44 24.83 26.48
C VAL A 141 69.16 24.01 26.50
N THR A 142 68.04 24.65 26.79
CA THR A 142 66.75 23.96 26.93
C THR A 142 65.98 23.93 25.61
N ASN A 143 65.03 23.02 25.49
CA ASN A 143 64.05 22.95 24.40
C ASN A 143 64.62 22.75 22.98
N VAL A 144 65.67 21.93 22.84
CA VAL A 144 66.28 21.62 21.55
C VAL A 144 65.61 20.40 20.92
N GLU A 145 65.08 20.56 19.71
CA GLU A 145 64.36 19.53 18.96
C GLU A 145 65.32 18.65 18.14
N SER A 146 64.96 17.37 18.01
CA SER A 146 65.76 16.36 17.31
C SER A 146 65.00 15.83 16.08
N PRO A 147 64.94 16.60 14.97
CA PRO A 147 64.01 16.34 13.86
C PRO A 147 64.47 15.20 12.94
N THR A 148 65.78 14.95 12.84
CA THR A 148 66.36 13.99 11.89
C THR A 148 67.10 12.88 12.63
N ALA A 149 66.73 11.62 12.37
CA ALA A 149 67.46 10.47 12.88
C ALA A 149 68.91 10.41 12.34
N GLY A 150 69.84 9.91 13.16
CA GLY A 150 71.25 9.78 12.82
C GLY A 150 72.19 10.48 13.80
N ASP A 151 73.49 10.37 13.53
CA ASP A 151 74.56 11.00 14.32
C ASP A 151 74.70 12.48 13.95
N GLN A 152 74.38 13.37 14.90
CA GLN A 152 74.44 14.82 14.73
C GLN A 152 75.70 15.38 15.40
N ASN A 153 76.53 16.08 14.63
CA ASN A 153 77.75 16.70 15.17
C ASN A 153 77.43 18.08 15.74
N VAL A 154 77.83 18.29 16.99
CA VAL A 154 77.78 19.59 17.65
C VAL A 154 79.19 20.16 17.70
N ASP A 155 79.35 21.40 17.24
CA ASP A 155 80.62 22.11 17.25
C ASP A 155 80.57 23.29 18.22
N TYR A 156 81.75 23.82 18.56
CA TYR A 156 81.86 25.06 19.32
C TYR A 156 82.95 25.99 18.77
N ASP A 157 82.70 27.27 18.96
CA ASP A 157 83.61 28.39 18.71
C ASP A 157 83.85 29.14 20.02
N PHE A 158 85.04 29.70 20.18
CA PHE A 158 85.44 30.48 21.35
C PHE A 158 86.31 31.66 20.90
N ASP A 159 85.95 32.87 21.31
CA ASP A 159 86.73 34.09 21.12
C ASP A 159 86.98 34.77 22.47
N ASP A 160 88.25 35.09 22.77
CA ASP A 160 88.61 35.85 23.98
C ASP A 160 88.40 37.37 23.83
N GLY A 161 88.04 37.85 22.63
CA GLY A 161 87.74 39.25 22.34
C GLY A 161 88.96 40.11 21.97
N GLU A 162 90.19 39.60 22.09
CA GLU A 162 91.43 40.36 21.82
C GLU A 162 92.47 39.56 20.99
N GLY A 163 92.09 38.38 20.47
CA GLY A 163 92.74 37.74 19.32
C GLY A 163 93.07 36.26 19.44
N THR A 164 92.70 35.57 20.53
CA THR A 164 92.66 34.10 20.53
C THR A 164 91.24 33.63 20.17
N THR A 165 91.13 33.05 18.98
CA THR A 165 89.87 32.52 18.46
C THR A 165 90.05 31.07 18.04
N PHE A 166 89.16 30.19 18.52
CA PHE A 166 88.98 28.83 18.04
C PHE A 166 87.64 28.77 17.32
N SER A 167 87.60 28.20 16.12
CA SER A 167 86.35 28.02 15.39
C SER A 167 86.26 26.61 14.78
N GLY A 168 85.05 26.08 14.69
CA GLY A 168 84.68 24.77 14.18
C GLY A 168 85.30 23.62 14.96
N GLN A 169 85.45 23.75 16.29
CA GLN A 169 85.98 22.66 17.10
C GLN A 169 84.85 21.68 17.42
N ALA A 170 85.07 20.39 17.17
CA ALA A 170 84.09 19.37 17.52
C ALA A 170 83.87 19.34 19.04
N LEU A 171 82.63 19.49 19.47
CA LEU A 171 82.22 19.33 20.87
C LEU A 171 82.03 17.85 21.18
N ASP A 172 81.03 17.22 20.56
CA ASP A 172 80.76 15.79 20.57
C ASP A 172 79.69 15.46 19.50
N THR A 173 79.34 14.18 19.37
CA THR A 173 78.23 13.70 18.53
C THR A 173 77.03 13.30 19.41
N VAL A 174 75.83 13.75 19.03
CA VAL A 174 74.55 13.34 19.62
C VAL A 174 73.86 12.36 18.66
N THR A 175 73.59 11.14 19.11
CA THR A 175 72.86 10.14 18.29
C THR A 175 71.34 10.28 18.48
N VAL A 176 70.63 10.67 17.42
CA VAL A 176 69.17 10.72 17.37
C VAL A 176 68.64 9.38 16.85
N ASN A 177 67.93 8.65 17.70
CA ASN A 177 67.36 7.35 17.35
C ASN A 177 65.97 7.54 16.73
N ALA A 178 65.72 6.92 15.57
CA ALA A 178 64.37 6.82 15.00
C ALA A 178 63.40 6.18 16.02
N PRO A 179 62.10 6.53 15.99
CA PRO A 179 61.13 5.94 16.91
C PRO A 179 61.08 4.42 16.72
N SER A 180 61.29 3.68 17.80
CA SER A 180 61.40 2.21 17.79
C SER A 180 60.05 1.49 17.62
N SER A 181 59.07 2.09 16.96
CA SER A 181 57.68 1.60 16.91
C SER A 181 56.89 1.86 15.62
N ALA A 182 57.47 2.49 14.59
CA ALA A 182 56.80 2.60 13.30
C ALA A 182 56.98 1.28 12.52
N ASN A 183 55.87 0.59 12.23
CA ASN A 183 55.89 -0.66 11.47
C ASN A 183 56.03 -0.43 9.96
N ARG A 184 55.99 0.83 9.50
CA ARG A 184 56.24 1.30 8.13
C ARG A 184 57.20 2.49 8.16
N ALA A 185 58.12 2.58 7.21
CA ALA A 185 59.05 3.70 7.05
C ALA A 185 59.52 3.84 5.59
N GLY A 186 60.13 4.97 5.23
CA GLY A 186 60.65 5.19 3.88
C GLY A 186 61.88 4.34 3.55
N ASN A 187 62.73 4.05 4.55
CA ASN A 187 64.00 3.34 4.35
C ASN A 187 64.13 2.05 5.16
N VAL A 188 64.97 1.13 4.68
CA VAL A 188 65.21 -0.21 5.26
C VAL A 188 65.80 -0.22 6.68
N ASP A 189 66.39 0.89 7.11
CA ASP A 189 66.96 1.10 8.45
C ASP A 189 65.96 1.65 9.47
N GLY A 190 64.70 1.87 9.06
CA GLY A 190 63.65 2.42 9.91
C GLY A 190 63.61 3.95 9.96
N SER A 191 64.36 4.63 9.10
CA SER A 191 64.33 6.09 8.97
C SER A 191 63.44 6.57 7.81
N GLY A 192 62.93 7.81 7.90
CA GLY A 192 62.08 8.44 6.89
C GLY A 192 60.61 8.01 6.97
N THR A 193 59.70 8.87 6.49
CA THR A 193 58.27 8.59 6.40
C THR A 193 57.97 7.59 5.28
N PHE A 194 56.98 6.73 5.48
CA PHE A 194 56.44 5.91 4.39
C PHE A 194 55.76 6.84 3.37
N ASP A 195 55.88 6.56 2.08
CA ASP A 195 55.31 7.38 1.01
C ASP A 195 53.90 6.86 0.70
N THR A 196 52.91 7.35 1.44
CA THR A 196 51.50 6.93 1.31
C THR A 196 50.89 7.42 -0.01
N LEU A 197 51.28 8.60 -0.50
CA LEU A 197 50.84 9.10 -1.80
C LEU A 197 51.16 8.14 -2.97
N ASN A 198 52.33 7.50 -2.95
CA ASN A 198 52.75 6.52 -3.97
C ASN A 198 52.74 5.07 -3.46
N GLY A 199 52.11 4.77 -2.31
CA GLY A 199 52.03 3.42 -1.75
C GLY A 199 53.37 2.71 -1.46
N THR A 200 54.51 3.40 -1.47
CA THR A 200 55.84 2.76 -1.48
C THR A 200 56.64 2.95 -0.18
N GLY A 201 57.45 1.94 0.14
CA GLY A 201 58.39 2.05 1.26
C GLY A 201 58.86 0.73 1.84
N THR A 202 59.14 0.74 3.14
CA THR A 202 59.67 -0.39 3.90
C THR A 202 58.71 -0.77 5.03
N VAL A 203 58.39 -2.06 5.14
CA VAL A 203 57.59 -2.64 6.23
C VAL A 203 58.45 -3.44 7.22
N PHE A 204 58.07 -3.39 8.50
CA PHE A 204 58.78 -4.00 9.63
C PHE A 204 57.90 -5.03 10.36
N ASP A 205 58.47 -5.70 11.36
CA ASP A 205 57.73 -6.69 12.16
C ASP A 205 56.49 -6.07 12.82
N GLY A 206 55.34 -6.70 12.63
CA GLY A 206 54.05 -6.24 13.13
C GLY A 206 53.25 -5.37 12.16
N ALA A 207 53.77 -5.03 10.97
CA ALA A 207 53.04 -4.23 9.99
C ALA A 207 51.77 -4.93 9.48
N THR A 208 50.74 -4.13 9.20
CA THR A 208 49.63 -4.54 8.34
C THR A 208 49.96 -4.15 6.91
N VAL A 209 49.80 -5.08 5.97
CA VAL A 209 49.92 -4.90 4.52
C VAL A 209 48.62 -5.28 3.85
N TYR A 210 48.34 -4.74 2.68
CA TYR A 210 47.08 -4.93 1.96
C TYR A 210 47.30 -5.73 0.69
N GLN A 211 46.28 -6.49 0.31
CA GLN A 211 46.23 -7.10 -1.01
C GLN A 211 46.29 -5.98 -2.05
N GLY A 212 47.14 -6.10 -3.08
CA GLY A 212 47.29 -5.08 -4.13
C GLY A 212 48.50 -4.17 -3.98
N GLU A 213 49.02 -3.95 -2.76
CA GLU A 213 50.15 -3.04 -2.56
C GLU A 213 51.38 -3.43 -3.38
N SER A 214 52.03 -2.44 -3.98
CA SER A 214 53.28 -2.62 -4.71
C SER A 214 54.43 -1.81 -4.10
N GLY A 215 55.65 -2.00 -4.62
CA GLY A 215 56.79 -1.17 -4.22
C GLY A 215 57.28 -1.37 -2.77
N LEU A 216 56.87 -2.44 -2.09
CA LEU A 216 57.22 -2.69 -0.70
C LEU A 216 58.59 -3.39 -0.55
N SER A 217 59.31 -3.04 0.52
CA SER A 217 60.54 -3.70 0.92
C SER A 217 60.51 -4.11 2.40
N LEU A 218 61.32 -5.10 2.79
CA LEU A 218 61.37 -5.60 4.17
C LEU A 218 62.55 -5.00 4.94
N GLY A 219 62.28 -4.43 6.11
CA GLY A 219 63.26 -3.81 7.00
C GLY A 219 63.48 -4.58 8.31
N GLY A 220 64.46 -4.14 9.10
CA GLY A 220 64.70 -4.67 10.45
C GLY A 220 64.88 -6.20 10.51
N SER A 221 64.10 -6.88 11.37
CA SER A 221 64.14 -8.34 11.53
C SER A 221 63.50 -9.13 10.37
N LEU A 222 62.89 -8.44 9.41
CA LEU A 222 62.32 -9.02 8.19
C LEU A 222 63.27 -8.87 6.99
N ALA A 223 64.33 -8.06 7.12
CA ALA A 223 65.22 -7.72 6.01
C ALA A 223 65.91 -8.96 5.41
N GLY A 224 65.68 -9.20 4.11
CA GLY A 224 66.24 -10.33 3.37
C GLY A 224 65.57 -11.68 3.64
N GLU A 225 64.49 -11.70 4.43
CA GLU A 225 63.70 -12.90 4.70
C GLU A 225 62.60 -13.11 3.64
N THR A 226 62.06 -14.32 3.57
CA THR A 226 60.82 -14.60 2.82
C THR A 226 59.73 -14.94 3.83
N LEU A 227 58.67 -14.14 3.86
CA LEU A 227 57.57 -14.36 4.81
C LEU A 227 56.63 -15.42 4.25
N VAL A 228 56.13 -16.32 5.10
CA VAL A 228 55.21 -17.39 4.72
C VAL A 228 54.00 -17.42 5.65
N LYS A 229 52.82 -17.75 5.11
CA LYS A 229 51.56 -17.78 5.87
C LYS A 229 51.64 -18.79 7.01
N THR A 230 51.22 -18.34 8.19
CA THR A 230 51.44 -19.05 9.47
C THR A 230 50.40 -20.16 9.73
N ALA A 231 49.19 -20.06 9.18
CA ALA A 231 48.11 -21.02 9.39
C ALA A 231 46.99 -20.88 8.35
N GLY A 232 46.11 -21.88 8.26
CA GLY A 232 44.93 -21.91 7.38
C GLY A 232 45.15 -22.73 6.11
N ASP A 233 44.19 -22.66 5.18
CA ASP A 233 44.20 -23.50 3.96
C ASP A 233 45.38 -23.18 3.01
N ALA A 234 46.00 -22.02 3.18
CA ALA A 234 47.20 -21.57 2.46
C ALA A 234 48.45 -21.50 3.36
N GLU A 235 48.52 -22.28 4.45
CA GLU A 235 49.72 -22.38 5.29
C GLU A 235 50.97 -22.71 4.46
N GLY A 236 52.06 -21.97 4.69
CA GLY A 236 53.33 -22.14 3.99
C GLY A 236 53.43 -21.48 2.61
N VAL A 237 52.36 -20.84 2.12
CA VAL A 237 52.42 -19.99 0.91
C VAL A 237 53.23 -18.72 1.21
N PRO A 238 54.21 -18.34 0.37
CA PRO A 238 54.98 -17.13 0.57
C PRO A 238 54.14 -15.87 0.33
N LEU A 239 54.51 -14.78 1.02
CA LEU A 239 54.08 -13.44 0.65
C LEU A 239 54.89 -12.99 -0.57
N GLU A 240 54.21 -12.57 -1.62
CA GLU A 240 54.88 -12.02 -2.80
C GLU A 240 55.26 -10.56 -2.54
N LEU A 241 56.53 -10.22 -2.82
CA LEU A 241 57.12 -8.89 -2.67
C LEU A 241 58.11 -8.63 -3.83
N PRO A 242 58.28 -7.40 -4.32
CA PRO A 242 57.74 -6.15 -3.77
C PRO A 242 56.23 -5.94 -3.99
N ASP A 243 55.60 -6.73 -4.85
CA ASP A 243 54.20 -6.57 -5.25
C ASP A 243 53.33 -7.68 -4.66
N ILE A 244 52.32 -7.30 -3.87
CA ILE A 244 51.35 -8.19 -3.25
C ILE A 244 50.16 -8.34 -4.21
N PRO A 245 49.90 -9.53 -4.78
CA PRO A 245 48.77 -9.70 -5.69
C PRO A 245 47.44 -9.47 -4.96
N GLN A 246 46.43 -8.95 -5.67
CA GLN A 246 45.07 -8.78 -5.15
C GLN A 246 44.46 -10.11 -4.63
N SER A 247 44.93 -11.25 -5.14
CA SER A 247 44.51 -12.59 -4.70
C SER A 247 45.35 -13.17 -3.55
N GLN A 248 46.28 -12.39 -2.97
CA GLN A 248 47.11 -12.85 -1.85
C GLN A 248 46.23 -13.23 -0.67
N GLU A 249 46.41 -14.44 -0.17
CA GLU A 249 45.65 -14.97 0.95
C GLU A 249 45.79 -14.12 2.23
N THR A 250 44.70 -13.64 2.83
CA THR A 250 44.76 -12.80 4.04
C THR A 250 45.26 -13.57 5.27
N GLY A 251 45.70 -12.83 6.30
CA GLY A 251 46.19 -13.37 7.57
C GLY A 251 47.69 -13.15 7.80
N ARG A 252 48.27 -13.85 8.77
CA ARG A 252 49.62 -13.57 9.27
C ARG A 252 50.72 -14.30 8.51
N TYR A 253 51.74 -13.57 8.06
CA TYR A 253 52.92 -14.07 7.35
C TYR A 253 54.17 -13.83 8.18
N THR A 254 54.94 -14.87 8.47
CA THR A 254 56.13 -14.76 9.33
C THR A 254 57.35 -15.37 8.66
N THR A 255 58.55 -15.01 9.13
CA THR A 255 59.83 -15.45 8.55
C THR A 255 60.02 -16.98 8.50
N ASN A 256 59.27 -17.75 9.30
CA ASN A 256 59.37 -19.20 9.34
C ASN A 256 58.02 -19.93 9.47
N GLY A 257 56.90 -19.21 9.32
CA GLY A 257 55.55 -19.76 9.44
C GLY A 257 55.11 -20.07 10.87
N ALA A 258 55.88 -19.72 11.91
CA ALA A 258 55.48 -19.88 13.31
C ALA A 258 54.85 -18.60 13.87
N SER A 259 53.75 -18.75 14.61
CA SER A 259 52.94 -17.61 15.12
C SER A 259 53.66 -16.68 16.10
N GLY A 260 54.81 -17.08 16.64
CA GLY A 260 55.64 -16.25 17.52
C GLY A 260 56.81 -15.56 16.83
N SER A 261 56.97 -15.75 15.52
CA SER A 261 58.10 -15.20 14.76
C SER A 261 57.76 -13.81 14.20
N PRO A 262 58.79 -13.01 13.88
CA PRO A 262 58.60 -11.74 13.20
C PRO A 262 57.84 -11.91 11.88
N GLY A 263 56.96 -10.98 11.55
CA GLY A 263 56.13 -11.03 10.36
C GLY A 263 55.16 -9.87 10.19
N VAL A 264 54.34 -9.93 9.15
CA VAL A 264 53.31 -8.94 8.80
C VAL A 264 51.92 -9.61 8.77
N THR A 265 50.87 -8.80 8.73
CA THR A 265 49.49 -9.25 8.56
C THR A 265 48.93 -8.72 7.25
N VAL A 266 48.49 -9.62 6.36
CA VAL A 266 47.84 -9.24 5.09
C VAL A 266 46.33 -9.10 5.31
N THR A 267 45.75 -7.98 4.89
CA THR A 267 44.31 -7.67 5.00
C THR A 267 43.75 -7.18 3.66
N THR A 268 42.43 -7.18 3.50
CA THR A 268 41.76 -6.61 2.32
C THR A 268 41.60 -5.09 2.49
N PRO A 269 42.02 -4.29 1.49
CA PRO A 269 41.81 -2.84 1.51
C PRO A 269 40.32 -2.52 1.28
N ARG A 270 39.80 -1.53 2.00
CA ARG A 270 38.43 -1.04 1.83
C ARG A 270 38.24 0.42 2.25
N VAL A 271 37.43 1.13 1.49
CA VAL A 271 36.70 2.32 1.97
C VAL A 271 35.54 1.80 2.82
N THR A 272 35.39 2.35 4.02
CA THR A 272 34.40 1.90 5.01
C THR A 272 33.19 2.81 5.10
N THR A 273 33.31 4.08 4.68
CA THR A 273 32.26 5.10 4.67
C THR A 273 32.39 5.93 3.40
N LEU A 274 31.27 6.20 2.73
CA LEU A 274 31.14 7.14 1.61
C LEU A 274 29.73 7.73 1.70
N ASP A 275 29.62 8.88 2.34
CA ASP A 275 28.36 9.60 2.51
C ASP A 275 28.50 10.97 1.82
N VAL A 276 27.43 11.45 1.17
CA VAL A 276 27.41 12.76 0.51
C VAL A 276 26.45 13.64 1.27
N VAL A 277 26.96 14.51 2.11
CA VAL A 277 26.14 15.28 3.05
C VAL A 277 25.80 16.65 2.48
N ASN A 278 24.53 17.03 2.51
CA ASN A 278 24.07 18.37 2.14
C ASN A 278 24.13 19.36 3.31
N THR A 279 23.75 20.62 3.11
CA THR A 279 23.74 21.67 4.14
C THR A 279 22.72 21.43 5.26
N ASN A 280 21.72 20.56 5.04
CA ASN A 280 20.77 20.12 6.06
C ASN A 280 21.35 19.02 6.98
N GLY A 281 22.54 18.49 6.65
CA GLY A 281 23.19 17.41 7.39
C GLY A 281 22.66 16.02 7.04
N ASN A 282 21.90 15.89 5.94
CA ASN A 282 21.38 14.62 5.45
C ASN A 282 22.34 14.03 4.40
N ASP A 283 22.48 12.70 4.41
CA ASP A 283 23.18 11.97 3.35
C ASP A 283 22.27 11.87 2.12
N ILE A 284 22.73 12.42 1.00
CA ILE A 284 22.02 12.48 -0.28
C ILE A 284 22.71 11.62 -1.35
N ALA A 285 23.47 10.61 -0.92
CA ALA A 285 24.08 9.63 -1.81
C ALA A 285 23.02 8.92 -2.67
N GLY A 286 22.99 9.23 -3.97
CA GLY A 286 22.00 8.73 -4.93
C GLY A 286 20.87 9.72 -5.23
N GLY A 287 20.68 10.74 -4.39
CA GLY A 287 19.61 11.72 -4.47
C GLY A 287 19.94 12.94 -5.33
N SER A 288 19.20 14.03 -5.09
CA SER A 288 19.35 15.29 -5.82
C SER A 288 19.53 16.50 -4.91
N VAL A 289 20.12 17.55 -5.48
CA VAL A 289 20.33 18.86 -4.85
C VAL A 289 20.25 19.95 -5.91
N ALA A 290 19.79 21.13 -5.54
CA ALA A 290 19.76 22.27 -6.45
C ALA A 290 21.17 22.82 -6.71
N GLU A 291 21.46 23.28 -7.93
CA GLU A 291 22.76 23.82 -8.34
C GLU A 291 23.20 24.98 -7.44
N GLY A 292 22.26 25.83 -7.02
CA GLY A 292 22.57 27.01 -6.21
C GLY A 292 23.46 28.02 -6.94
N VAL A 293 24.00 28.99 -6.19
CA VAL A 293 24.77 30.12 -6.75
C VAL A 293 26.19 30.14 -6.17
N SER A 294 27.23 30.20 -7.02
CA SER A 294 28.61 30.16 -6.56
C SER A 294 28.97 31.32 -5.62
N GLY A 295 29.57 30.98 -4.48
CA GLY A 295 30.10 31.93 -3.49
C GLY A 295 29.11 32.39 -2.42
N GLU A 296 27.88 31.88 -2.44
CA GLU A 296 26.91 31.97 -1.33
C GLU A 296 26.75 30.58 -0.73
N SER A 297 26.87 30.41 0.59
CA SER A 297 26.55 29.12 1.23
C SER A 297 25.13 28.71 0.83
N GLY A 298 24.99 27.67 0.02
CA GLY A 298 23.76 27.28 -0.66
C GLY A 298 23.73 25.78 -0.99
N SER A 299 22.65 25.33 -1.64
CA SER A 299 22.33 23.93 -1.97
C SER A 299 23.49 23.14 -2.60
N GLY A 300 24.23 23.74 -3.54
CA GLY A 300 25.39 23.11 -4.21
C GLY A 300 26.63 22.86 -3.33
N TYR A 301 26.63 23.30 -2.06
CA TYR A 301 27.74 23.05 -1.12
C TYR A 301 27.54 21.73 -0.36
N LEU A 302 28.25 20.70 -0.80
CA LEU A 302 28.19 19.35 -0.24
C LEU A 302 29.47 19.02 0.54
N SER A 303 29.43 17.95 1.31
CA SER A 303 30.61 17.36 1.92
C SER A 303 30.60 15.85 1.75
N VAL A 304 31.66 15.32 1.14
CA VAL A 304 31.85 13.87 1.06
C VAL A 304 32.55 13.42 2.34
N VAL A 305 31.90 12.57 3.13
CA VAL A 305 32.44 12.02 4.37
C VAL A 305 32.98 10.62 4.09
N ALA A 306 34.22 10.38 4.50
CA ALA A 306 34.93 9.17 4.16
C ALA A 306 35.73 8.59 5.33
N SER A 307 35.86 7.26 5.35
CA SER A 307 36.78 6.52 6.20
C SER A 307 37.34 5.35 5.40
N TRP A 308 38.60 4.98 5.64
CA TRP A 308 39.23 3.86 4.95
C TRP A 308 40.21 3.11 5.86
N ASN A 309 40.38 1.81 5.63
CA ASN A 309 41.16 0.96 6.54
C ASN A 309 42.66 0.89 6.18
N TYR A 310 43.12 1.61 5.16
CA TYR A 310 44.46 1.53 4.58
C TYR A 310 45.23 2.87 4.63
N GLU A 311 44.85 3.79 5.51
CA GLU A 311 45.48 5.12 5.72
C GLU A 311 47.01 5.11 5.93
N GLN A 312 47.56 4.03 6.48
CA GLN A 312 49.01 3.89 6.70
C GLN A 312 49.75 3.35 5.46
N ALA A 313 49.01 2.94 4.44
CA ALA A 313 49.49 2.34 3.21
C ALA A 313 49.35 3.30 2.03
N GLU A 314 48.14 3.83 1.81
CA GLU A 314 47.85 4.82 0.76
C GLU A 314 46.90 5.90 1.25
N ASP A 315 47.05 7.10 0.65
CA ASP A 315 46.15 8.23 0.83
C ASP A 315 44.83 7.96 0.07
N LEU A 316 43.75 8.63 0.47
CA LEU A 316 42.44 8.50 -0.17
C LEU A 316 42.18 9.66 -1.13
N GLU A 317 41.94 9.35 -2.40
CA GLU A 317 41.63 10.30 -3.47
C GLU A 317 40.12 10.34 -3.77
N LEU A 318 39.57 11.55 -3.84
CA LEU A 318 38.25 11.87 -4.34
C LEU A 318 38.33 12.20 -5.84
N THR A 319 37.54 11.52 -6.65
CA THR A 319 37.33 11.85 -8.06
C THR A 319 35.85 12.17 -8.30
N VAL A 320 35.57 13.28 -8.98
CA VAL A 320 34.22 13.69 -9.37
C VAL A 320 34.12 13.77 -10.89
N THR A 321 33.15 13.06 -11.46
CA THR A 321 32.91 12.96 -12.90
C THR A 321 31.52 13.46 -13.26
N ASP A 322 31.40 14.30 -14.29
CA ASP A 322 30.11 14.81 -14.78
C ASP A 322 29.28 13.78 -15.58
N ASP A 323 28.07 14.17 -15.99
CA ASP A 323 27.12 13.33 -16.74
C ASP A 323 27.65 12.85 -18.12
N SER A 324 28.62 13.58 -18.66
CA SER A 324 29.28 13.30 -19.93
C SER A 324 30.47 12.34 -19.79
N GLY A 325 30.87 12.05 -18.55
CA GLY A 325 32.01 11.21 -18.21
C GLY A 325 33.34 11.98 -18.16
N LEU A 326 33.32 13.31 -17.98
CA LEU A 326 34.52 14.13 -17.80
C LEU A 326 34.85 14.28 -16.32
N ASP A 327 36.12 14.10 -15.97
CA ASP A 327 36.66 14.42 -14.65
C ASP A 327 36.64 15.94 -14.43
N VAL A 328 35.86 16.37 -13.45
CA VAL A 328 35.64 17.75 -13.03
C VAL A 328 36.13 18.00 -11.60
N THR A 329 36.86 17.06 -11.00
CA THR A 329 37.32 17.10 -9.59
C THR A 329 37.95 18.45 -9.22
N GLY A 330 38.86 18.95 -10.06
CA GLY A 330 39.56 20.21 -9.81
C GLY A 330 38.72 21.48 -9.99
N ASP A 331 37.52 21.37 -10.58
CA ASP A 331 36.57 22.47 -10.71
C ASP A 331 35.67 22.57 -9.45
N VAL A 332 35.39 21.43 -8.80
CA VAL A 332 34.42 21.32 -7.69
C VAL A 332 35.04 21.18 -6.31
N THR A 333 36.31 20.77 -6.22
CA THR A 333 37.06 20.76 -4.96
C THR A 333 38.51 21.20 -5.15
N SER A 334 39.07 21.81 -4.12
CA SER A 334 40.49 22.22 -4.11
C SER A 334 41.38 21.27 -3.31
N ASP A 335 40.78 20.27 -2.65
CA ASP A 335 41.44 19.36 -1.73
C ASP A 335 40.89 17.94 -1.89
N ALA A 336 41.40 17.24 -2.90
CA ALA A 336 40.88 15.94 -3.34
C ALA A 336 41.65 14.74 -2.77
N ILE A 337 42.69 14.94 -1.95
CA ILE A 337 43.51 13.84 -1.40
C ILE A 337 43.60 14.03 0.11
N LYS A 338 43.33 12.95 0.87
CA LYS A 338 43.40 12.95 2.33
C LYS A 338 44.33 11.86 2.85
N ASP A 339 45.11 12.19 3.85
CA ASP A 339 46.02 11.27 4.52
C ASP A 339 45.59 10.99 5.99
N SER A 340 46.37 10.18 6.71
CA SER A 340 46.06 9.83 8.10
C SER A 340 46.14 11.01 9.09
N ASP A 341 46.81 12.11 8.73
CA ASP A 341 46.93 13.30 9.56
C ASP A 341 45.68 14.21 9.43
N ASP A 342 44.88 14.03 8.37
CA ASP A 342 43.59 14.73 8.18
C ASP A 342 42.46 14.19 9.07
N VAL A 343 42.64 12.98 9.62
CA VAL A 343 41.69 12.37 10.57
C VAL A 343 41.76 13.14 11.90
N THR A 344 40.75 13.97 12.17
CA THR A 344 40.70 14.75 13.42
C THR A 344 39.36 14.62 14.13
N SER A 345 39.40 14.49 15.46
CA SER A 345 38.22 14.22 16.30
C SER A 345 37.33 15.44 16.60
N ASP A 346 37.65 16.61 16.03
CA ASP A 346 36.98 17.90 16.30
C ASP A 346 36.90 18.77 15.01
N ALA A 347 36.83 18.15 13.83
CA ALA A 347 36.68 18.87 12.56
C ALA A 347 35.21 18.99 12.14
N GLU A 348 34.88 20.18 11.63
CA GLU A 348 33.61 20.51 11.01
C GLU A 348 33.91 20.82 9.54
N THR A 349 33.14 20.21 8.63
CA THR A 349 33.20 20.51 7.19
C THR A 349 32.66 21.92 6.90
N GLN A 350 32.88 22.44 5.69
CA GLN A 350 32.40 23.78 5.34
C GLN A 350 30.87 23.89 5.32
N ASN A 351 30.16 22.79 5.12
CA ASN A 351 28.70 22.74 5.19
C ASN A 351 28.14 22.57 6.63
N GLY A 352 29.01 22.54 7.66
CA GLY A 352 28.62 22.49 9.07
C GLY A 352 28.41 21.10 9.65
N TYR A 353 28.83 20.04 8.94
CA TYR A 353 28.74 18.66 9.42
C TYR A 353 29.91 18.34 10.37
N GLU A 354 29.61 17.78 11.54
CA GLU A 354 30.61 17.35 12.54
C GLU A 354 31.14 15.95 12.18
N LEU A 355 32.44 15.83 11.92
CA LEU A 355 33.09 14.55 11.61
C LEU A 355 33.28 13.70 12.87
N SER A 356 33.06 12.38 12.75
CA SER A 356 33.36 11.41 13.79
C SER A 356 34.86 11.10 13.88
N ASN A 357 35.26 10.39 14.94
CA ASN A 357 36.60 9.82 14.99
C ASN A 357 36.80 8.84 13.83
N ASP A 358 37.96 8.91 13.18
CA ASP A 358 38.35 8.07 12.03
C ASP A 358 37.66 8.45 10.69
N GLU A 359 37.06 9.65 10.59
CA GLU A 359 36.49 10.22 9.36
C GLU A 359 37.31 11.41 8.84
N VAL A 360 37.25 11.61 7.51
CA VAL A 360 37.71 12.81 6.80
C VAL A 360 36.56 13.40 5.99
N GLY A 361 36.60 14.71 5.77
CA GLY A 361 35.64 15.42 4.94
C GLY A 361 36.30 16.03 3.70
N TYR A 362 35.66 15.88 2.55
CA TYR A 362 35.98 16.61 1.33
C TYR A 362 34.90 17.66 1.08
N ASP A 363 35.25 18.94 1.13
CA ASP A 363 34.33 20.01 0.75
C ASP A 363 34.15 20.02 -0.77
N LEU A 364 32.91 19.96 -1.21
CA LEU A 364 32.51 19.88 -2.62
C LEU A 364 31.58 21.04 -2.97
N ASP A 365 31.98 21.87 -3.93
CA ASP A 365 31.20 23.00 -4.45
C ASP A 365 30.72 22.67 -5.87
N LEU A 366 29.46 22.24 -5.99
CA LEU A 366 28.78 21.99 -7.26
C LEU A 366 28.01 23.24 -7.75
N ALA A 367 28.18 24.39 -7.12
CA ALA A 367 27.51 25.60 -7.58
C ALA A 367 28.10 26.12 -8.88
N ASP A 368 27.23 26.50 -9.83
CA ASP A 368 27.57 26.88 -11.20
C ASP A 368 28.36 25.79 -11.98
N SER A 369 28.34 24.52 -11.56
CA SER A 369 29.04 23.42 -12.25
C SER A 369 28.24 22.84 -13.42
N GLY A 370 26.94 23.12 -13.48
CA GLY A 370 25.98 22.65 -14.46
C GLY A 370 25.03 21.58 -13.91
N THR A 371 23.78 21.58 -14.40
CA THR A 371 22.79 20.54 -14.08
C THR A 371 23.17 19.18 -14.66
N GLY A 372 22.94 18.09 -13.93
CA GLY A 372 23.21 16.73 -14.38
C GLY A 372 23.61 15.80 -13.25
N THR A 373 23.84 14.52 -13.56
CA THR A 373 24.28 13.54 -12.56
C THR A 373 25.81 13.50 -12.47
N TYR A 374 26.34 13.76 -11.28
CA TYR A 374 27.75 13.66 -10.94
C TYR A 374 28.03 12.32 -10.27
N THR A 375 29.11 11.66 -10.68
CA THR A 375 29.62 10.45 -10.04
C THR A 375 30.78 10.82 -9.12
N ILE A 376 30.66 10.46 -7.85
CA ILE A 376 31.65 10.67 -6.79
C ILE A 376 32.32 9.32 -6.52
N GLU A 377 33.64 9.26 -6.65
CA GLU A 377 34.46 8.07 -6.42
C GLU A 377 35.52 8.35 -5.35
N LEU A 378 35.66 7.43 -4.40
CA LEU A 378 36.75 7.40 -3.42
C LEU A 378 37.60 6.16 -3.65
N ALA A 379 38.90 6.32 -3.83
CA ALA A 379 39.86 5.24 -4.10
C ALA A 379 41.25 5.58 -3.55
N GLY A 380 42.13 4.58 -3.40
CA GLY A 380 43.54 4.83 -3.06
C GLY A 380 44.27 5.60 -4.16
N THR A 381 45.24 6.45 -3.79
CA THR A 381 45.99 7.29 -4.75
C THR A 381 46.90 6.54 -5.72
N ASP A 382 47.20 5.25 -5.50
CA ASP A 382 48.07 4.45 -6.39
C ASP A 382 47.47 3.07 -6.74
N ASP A 383 47.83 2.00 -6.03
CA ASP A 383 47.46 0.62 -6.42
C ASP A 383 46.19 0.12 -5.72
N LEU A 384 45.70 0.81 -4.68
CA LEU A 384 44.52 0.42 -3.91
C LEU A 384 43.23 1.05 -4.45
N ASP A 385 43.04 0.99 -5.76
CA ASP A 385 41.91 1.59 -6.52
C ASP A 385 40.85 0.55 -6.97
N PHE A 386 40.78 -0.61 -6.31
CA PHE A 386 39.99 -1.74 -6.80
C PHE A 386 39.13 -2.41 -5.73
N GLY A 387 38.08 -3.10 -6.17
CA GLY A 387 37.25 -3.92 -5.29
C GLY A 387 36.59 -3.08 -4.21
N GLU A 388 36.73 -3.46 -2.94
CA GLU A 388 36.19 -2.68 -1.82
C GLU A 388 37.05 -1.43 -1.49
N ALA A 389 38.26 -1.34 -2.05
CA ALA A 389 39.16 -0.20 -1.85
C ALA A 389 38.77 1.04 -2.65
N ALA A 390 37.86 0.87 -3.63
CA ALA A 390 37.18 1.95 -4.33
C ALA A 390 35.67 1.88 -4.08
N GLN A 391 35.03 3.02 -3.81
CA GLN A 391 33.58 3.15 -3.71
C GLN A 391 33.09 4.31 -4.58
N THR A 392 31.91 4.15 -5.17
CA THR A 392 31.30 5.15 -6.05
C THR A 392 29.86 5.40 -5.65
N THR A 393 29.43 6.66 -5.66
CA THR A 393 28.04 7.09 -5.51
C THR A 393 27.72 8.19 -6.52
N THR A 394 26.46 8.62 -6.61
CA THR A 394 26.04 9.68 -7.52
C THR A 394 25.25 10.76 -6.79
N VAL A 395 25.27 11.98 -7.32
CA VAL A 395 24.36 13.07 -6.91
C VAL A 395 23.84 13.77 -8.16
N THR A 396 22.55 14.05 -8.20
CA THR A 396 21.93 14.77 -9.32
C THR A 396 21.76 16.25 -8.98
N VAL A 397 22.39 17.12 -9.77
CA VAL A 397 22.26 18.56 -9.62
C VAL A 397 21.13 19.07 -10.53
N THR A 398 20.11 19.70 -9.96
CA THR A 398 18.98 20.29 -10.68
C THR A 398 19.15 21.80 -10.87
N GLY A 399 18.61 22.35 -11.96
CA GLY A 399 18.79 23.78 -12.31
C GLY A 399 17.69 24.69 -11.82
N ASP A 400 16.64 24.12 -11.23
CA ASP A 400 15.49 24.84 -10.70
C ASP A 400 15.62 24.82 -9.17
N ASP A 401 15.77 26.01 -8.57
CA ASP A 401 15.71 26.25 -7.11
C ASP A 401 14.24 26.45 -6.65
N ASP A 402 13.28 26.37 -7.58
CA ASP A 402 11.86 26.61 -7.34
C ASP A 402 11.12 25.26 -7.27
N ALA A 403 10.63 24.90 -6.08
CA ALA A 403 9.83 23.71 -5.88
C ALA A 403 8.53 23.76 -6.70
N SER A 404 8.21 22.66 -7.38
CA SER A 404 7.00 22.50 -8.20
C SER A 404 6.10 21.40 -7.68
N LEU A 405 4.79 21.59 -7.78
CA LEU A 405 3.76 20.63 -7.40
C LEU A 405 3.22 19.94 -8.65
N ASN A 406 3.10 18.61 -8.62
CA ASN A 406 2.50 17.84 -9.71
C ASN A 406 1.45 16.89 -9.15
N LEU A 407 0.24 16.91 -9.72
CA LEU A 407 -0.81 15.95 -9.43
C LEU A 407 -0.74 14.75 -10.40
N ASP A 408 -1.03 13.54 -9.92
CA ASP A 408 -1.09 12.34 -10.77
C ASP A 408 -2.36 12.31 -11.66
N SER A 409 -3.40 13.07 -11.28
CA SER A 409 -4.58 13.37 -12.10
C SER A 409 -5.05 14.80 -11.86
N ASP A 410 -5.50 15.46 -12.92
CA ASP A 410 -6.09 16.81 -12.94
C ASP A 410 -7.64 16.78 -12.89
N GLU A 411 -8.25 15.62 -13.08
CA GLU A 411 -9.70 15.39 -13.03
C GLU A 411 -9.99 14.04 -12.36
N VAL A 412 -10.85 14.02 -11.34
CA VAL A 412 -11.20 12.82 -10.56
C VAL A 412 -12.65 12.84 -10.10
N THR A 413 -13.20 11.65 -9.82
CA THR A 413 -14.50 11.56 -9.16
C THR A 413 -14.34 11.75 -7.66
N ARG A 414 -15.24 12.51 -7.04
CA ARG A 414 -15.29 12.66 -5.57
C ARG A 414 -15.31 11.30 -4.89
N GLY A 415 -14.34 11.08 -4.01
CA GLY A 415 -14.12 9.81 -3.31
C GLY A 415 -12.80 9.15 -3.71
N GLU A 416 -12.30 9.43 -4.90
CA GLU A 416 -10.97 8.98 -5.35
C GLU A 416 -9.86 9.69 -4.57
N ASP A 417 -8.75 8.98 -4.32
CA ASP A 417 -7.57 9.57 -3.72
C ASP A 417 -6.61 10.10 -4.80
N VAL A 418 -6.16 11.36 -4.68
CA VAL A 418 -5.22 11.96 -5.63
C VAL A 418 -3.82 12.00 -5.04
N ARG A 419 -2.85 11.38 -5.71
CA ARG A 419 -1.43 11.47 -5.36
C ARG A 419 -0.83 12.76 -5.92
N PHE A 420 0.03 13.41 -5.14
CA PHE A 420 0.81 14.56 -5.59
C PHE A 420 2.30 14.37 -5.27
N GLU A 421 3.15 15.02 -6.06
CA GLU A 421 4.61 15.00 -5.96
C GLU A 421 5.16 16.43 -5.95
N ILE A 422 6.14 16.68 -5.08
CA ILE A 422 6.91 17.93 -5.00
C ILE A 422 8.30 17.65 -5.54
N GLN A 423 8.75 18.41 -6.54
CA GLN A 423 10.04 18.25 -7.20
C GLN A 423 10.76 19.59 -7.32
N GLY A 424 12.07 19.60 -7.52
CA GLY A 424 12.84 20.85 -7.68
C GLY A 424 13.18 21.55 -6.36
N SER A 425 13.30 20.79 -5.27
CA SER A 425 13.72 21.26 -3.95
C SER A 425 14.81 20.35 -3.38
N ASP A 426 15.53 20.81 -2.36
CA ASP A 426 16.64 20.06 -1.78
C ASP A 426 16.13 18.92 -0.90
N ALA A 427 16.83 17.78 -0.96
CA ALA A 427 16.58 16.64 -0.08
C ALA A 427 16.56 17.05 1.41
N GLY A 428 15.50 16.63 2.11
CA GLY A 428 15.24 16.96 3.50
C GLY A 428 14.52 18.30 3.74
N ASP A 429 14.35 19.14 2.72
CA ASP A 429 13.53 20.34 2.84
C ASP A 429 12.07 19.95 3.08
N THR A 430 11.36 20.75 3.87
CA THR A 430 9.95 20.51 4.16
C THR A 430 9.10 21.65 3.62
N HIS A 431 8.18 21.30 2.74
CA HIS A 431 7.22 22.20 2.11
C HIS A 431 5.82 22.04 2.71
N THR A 432 5.05 23.12 2.67
CA THR A 432 3.63 23.11 3.07
C THR A 432 2.77 23.07 1.81
N VAL A 433 1.90 22.08 1.70
CA VAL A 433 0.83 22.01 0.69
C VAL A 433 -0.50 22.34 1.34
N LEU A 434 -1.36 23.11 0.66
CA LEU A 434 -2.56 23.71 1.24
C LEU A 434 -3.76 23.62 0.29
N ILE A 435 -4.95 23.40 0.86
CA ILE A 435 -6.26 23.57 0.19
C ILE A 435 -7.13 24.47 1.07
N GLU A 436 -7.72 25.52 0.50
CA GLU A 436 -8.55 26.48 1.22
C GLU A 436 -9.91 25.88 1.63
N ALA A 437 -10.48 26.39 2.72
CA ALA A 437 -11.74 25.86 3.24
C ALA A 437 -12.97 26.15 2.37
N ASP A 438 -12.88 27.11 1.44
CA ASP A 438 -13.93 27.40 0.47
C ASP A 438 -14.14 26.23 -0.52
N ASP A 439 -13.14 25.36 -0.69
CA ASP A 439 -13.18 24.15 -1.52
C ASP A 439 -13.66 22.90 -0.74
N PHE A 440 -14.00 23.06 0.54
CA PHE A 440 -14.52 21.96 1.34
C PHE A 440 -16.01 21.77 1.11
N ARG A 441 -16.43 20.51 1.23
CA ARG A 441 -17.84 20.15 1.14
C ARG A 441 -18.70 20.86 2.20
N ASP A 442 -19.88 21.33 1.79
CA ASP A 442 -20.87 21.96 2.67
C ASP A 442 -21.38 21.00 3.78
N GLY A 443 -21.62 21.53 5.00
CA GLY A 443 -22.27 20.79 6.10
C GLY A 443 -21.37 19.82 6.87
N PHE A 444 -20.06 19.98 6.73
CA PHE A 444 -19.03 19.03 7.13
C PHE A 444 -18.44 19.27 8.52
N SER A 445 -17.85 18.23 9.14
CA SER A 445 -17.28 18.28 10.49
C SER A 445 -15.78 18.62 10.47
N PRO A 446 -15.23 19.31 11.50
CA PRO A 446 -13.80 19.62 11.58
C PRO A 446 -12.89 18.40 11.58
N SER A 447 -13.34 17.30 12.22
CA SER A 447 -12.63 16.04 12.24
C SER A 447 -12.46 15.42 10.86
N ASN A 448 -13.35 15.74 9.92
CA ASN A 448 -13.22 15.29 8.55
C ASN A 448 -12.35 16.24 7.73
N ALA A 449 -12.32 17.55 8.03
CA ALA A 449 -11.45 18.51 7.34
C ALA A 449 -9.96 18.22 7.61
N GLN A 450 -9.64 17.72 8.81
CA GLN A 450 -8.32 17.19 9.13
C GLN A 450 -7.86 16.01 8.26
N LYS A 451 -8.79 15.38 7.52
CA LYS A 451 -8.51 14.22 6.67
C LYS A 451 -8.35 14.58 5.19
N VAL A 452 -8.58 15.83 4.77
CA VAL A 452 -8.39 16.28 3.38
C VAL A 452 -7.04 15.81 2.82
N PHE A 453 -5.99 15.87 3.62
CA PHE A 453 -4.71 15.24 3.31
C PHE A 453 -4.50 13.95 4.11
N ARG A 454 -3.85 12.98 3.47
CA ARG A 454 -3.42 11.73 4.10
C ARG A 454 -1.98 11.84 4.58
N GLN A 455 -1.74 11.35 5.78
CA GLN A 455 -0.39 11.23 6.33
C GLN A 455 0.28 9.96 5.80
N VAL A 456 0.59 9.95 4.50
CA VAL A 456 1.21 8.85 3.74
C VAL A 456 2.36 9.37 2.88
N GLY A 457 3.23 8.48 2.40
CA GLY A 457 4.43 8.88 1.66
C GLY A 457 5.38 9.66 2.57
N ASP A 458 5.82 10.82 2.09
CA ASP A 458 6.78 11.70 2.78
C ASP A 458 6.07 12.81 3.56
N THR A 459 4.75 12.66 3.75
CA THR A 459 3.92 13.60 4.50
C THR A 459 4.09 13.39 6.00
N GLY A 460 4.81 14.31 6.65
CA GLY A 460 5.13 14.25 8.07
C GLY A 460 3.98 14.67 8.98
N ALA A 461 3.18 15.65 8.58
CA ALA A 461 2.04 16.14 9.37
C ALA A 461 0.91 16.64 8.46
N VAL A 462 -0.33 16.40 8.85
CA VAL A 462 -1.53 16.93 8.18
C VAL A 462 -2.53 17.43 9.21
N GLY A 463 -3.37 18.38 8.83
CA GLY A 463 -4.38 18.93 9.72
C GLY A 463 -5.09 20.12 9.13
N THR A 464 -5.73 20.90 10.00
CA THR A 464 -6.43 22.13 9.64
C THR A 464 -5.93 23.31 10.45
N VAL A 465 -6.04 24.50 9.88
CA VAL A 465 -5.78 25.76 10.57
C VAL A 465 -7.08 26.56 10.67
N SER A 466 -7.32 27.13 11.85
CA SER A 466 -8.41 28.06 12.09
C SER A 466 -7.89 29.37 12.69
N ASN A 467 -8.61 30.47 12.41
CA ASN A 467 -8.25 31.82 12.86
C ASN A 467 -6.84 32.26 12.40
N ALA A 468 -6.47 31.91 11.17
CA ALA A 468 -5.18 32.19 10.55
C ALA A 468 -4.79 33.68 10.59
N GLU A 469 -5.78 34.59 10.51
CA GLU A 469 -5.57 36.06 10.56
C GLU A 469 -4.87 36.54 11.85
N ASP A 470 -4.98 35.81 12.96
CA ASP A 470 -4.41 36.23 14.26
C ASP A 470 -2.93 35.86 14.43
N LEU A 471 -2.28 35.18 13.45
CA LEU A 471 -0.90 34.66 13.50
C LEU A 471 -0.55 33.86 14.79
N SER A 472 -1.61 33.44 15.46
CA SER A 472 -1.67 32.57 16.64
C SER A 472 -2.81 31.56 16.45
N GLY A 473 -3.15 31.30 15.18
CA GLY A 473 -4.23 30.42 14.76
C GLY A 473 -4.08 29.04 15.40
N ASP A 474 -5.22 28.42 15.67
CA ASP A 474 -5.26 27.10 16.28
C ASP A 474 -4.96 26.09 15.16
N VAL A 475 -3.84 25.35 15.33
CA VAL A 475 -3.44 24.26 14.44
C VAL A 475 -3.94 22.96 15.05
N ASP A 476 -4.86 22.31 14.34
CA ASP A 476 -5.42 21.03 14.74
C ASP A 476 -4.88 19.92 13.82
N GLU A 477 -3.87 19.18 14.30
CA GLU A 477 -3.33 18.02 13.60
C GLU A 477 -4.37 16.89 13.51
N ARG A 478 -4.30 16.06 12.46
CA ARG A 478 -5.19 14.92 12.26
C ARG A 478 -5.24 14.02 13.50
N ASN A 479 -6.46 13.64 13.88
CA ASN A 479 -6.75 12.75 15.03
C ASN A 479 -6.50 13.39 16.41
N THR A 480 -6.54 14.72 16.49
CA THR A 480 -6.57 15.45 17.77
C THR A 480 -8.02 15.79 18.17
N ASP A 481 -8.36 15.54 19.43
CA ASP A 481 -9.71 15.71 20.01
C ASP A 481 -10.00 17.19 20.37
N THR A 482 -9.38 18.15 19.65
CA THR A 482 -9.37 19.59 19.96
C THR A 482 -10.19 20.46 19.01
N ALA A 483 -10.79 19.88 17.98
CA ALA A 483 -11.54 20.61 16.96
C ALA A 483 -12.94 21.05 17.46
N ASP A 484 -12.97 21.89 18.49
CA ASP A 484 -14.19 22.28 19.23
C ASP A 484 -15.02 23.38 18.53
N ASP A 485 -14.51 24.07 17.49
CA ASP A 485 -15.24 25.12 16.77
C ASP A 485 -15.05 25.03 15.24
N ALA A 486 -15.97 24.32 14.57
CA ALA A 486 -16.05 24.19 13.11
C ALA A 486 -16.27 25.49 12.32
N GLY A 487 -16.55 26.59 13.01
CA GLY A 487 -17.09 27.79 12.39
C GLY A 487 -16.08 28.69 11.68
N ASN A 488 -14.79 28.33 11.64
CA ASN A 488 -13.75 29.20 11.09
C ASN A 488 -12.47 28.45 10.68
N ILE A 489 -12.59 27.27 10.06
CA ILE A 489 -11.42 26.65 9.39
C ILE A 489 -11.09 27.54 8.18
N ASP A 490 -9.83 27.92 8.05
CA ASP A 490 -9.35 28.73 6.93
C ASP A 490 -8.81 27.83 5.81
N TYR A 491 -8.10 26.75 6.16
CA TYR A 491 -7.52 25.80 5.21
C TYR A 491 -7.10 24.47 5.87
N ALA A 492 -6.87 23.45 5.04
CA ALA A 492 -6.20 22.20 5.39
C ALA A 492 -4.76 22.24 4.87
N TYR A 493 -3.84 21.57 5.58
CA TYR A 493 -2.42 21.56 5.22
C TYR A 493 -1.81 20.16 5.28
N ALA A 494 -0.73 19.98 4.53
CA ALA A 494 0.19 18.86 4.60
C ALA A 494 1.64 19.39 4.60
N ASN A 495 2.44 18.99 5.59
CA ASN A 495 3.88 19.23 5.60
C ASN A 495 4.56 18.01 4.99
N VAL A 496 5.19 18.19 3.83
CA VAL A 496 5.81 17.12 3.05
C VAL A 496 7.32 17.36 2.98
N THR A 497 8.09 16.37 3.40
CA THR A 497 9.56 16.42 3.35
C THR A 497 10.03 15.82 2.03
N ILE A 498 10.99 16.45 1.38
CA ILE A 498 11.62 15.90 0.17
C ILE A 498 12.47 14.70 0.58
N ASP A 499 12.18 13.54 0.01
CA ASP A 499 12.90 12.31 0.27
C ASP A 499 14.39 12.43 -0.13
N ASP A 500 15.28 11.95 0.72
CA ASP A 500 16.72 12.05 0.56
C ASP A 500 17.28 11.14 -0.53
N ASP A 501 16.65 9.98 -0.75
CA ASP A 501 17.01 9.02 -1.78
C ASP A 501 16.56 9.48 -3.19
N THR A 502 15.34 10.02 -3.32
CA THR A 502 14.69 10.30 -4.61
C THR A 502 14.64 11.77 -5.00
N GLY A 503 14.76 12.70 -4.04
CA GLY A 503 14.61 14.13 -4.29
C GLY A 503 13.17 14.55 -4.59
N VAL A 504 12.19 13.72 -4.23
CA VAL A 504 10.76 13.97 -4.47
C VAL A 504 10.01 13.87 -3.14
N GLY A 505 9.13 14.83 -2.85
CA GLY A 505 8.20 14.73 -1.72
C GLY A 505 6.83 14.21 -2.19
N VAL A 506 6.36 13.09 -1.66
CA VAL A 506 5.10 12.47 -2.07
C VAL A 506 4.01 12.65 -1.00
N GLY A 507 2.83 13.09 -1.41
CA GLY A 507 1.63 13.14 -0.56
C GLY A 507 0.35 12.70 -1.28
N GLN A 508 -0.78 12.74 -0.57
CA GLN A 508 -2.07 12.32 -1.11
C GLN A 508 -3.24 13.12 -0.53
N ILE A 509 -4.25 13.40 -1.37
CA ILE A 509 -5.48 14.13 -1.08
C ILE A 509 -6.68 13.16 -1.08
N GLU A 510 -7.55 13.22 -0.07
CA GLU A 510 -8.83 12.49 0.05
C GLU A 510 -9.97 13.39 -0.48
N THR A 511 -10.39 13.19 -1.75
CA THR A 511 -11.35 14.10 -2.41
C THR A 511 -12.79 13.97 -1.92
N GLN A 512 -13.14 12.91 -1.17
CA GLN A 512 -14.43 12.74 -0.50
C GLN A 512 -14.83 13.94 0.38
N TYR A 513 -13.84 14.73 0.81
CA TYR A 513 -13.98 15.87 1.70
C TYR A 513 -14.04 17.22 0.97
N LEU A 514 -13.88 17.22 -0.35
CA LEU A 514 -13.86 18.39 -1.21
C LEU A 514 -15.20 18.59 -1.93
N ASP A 515 -15.47 19.83 -2.33
CA ASP A 515 -16.63 20.17 -3.15
C ASP A 515 -16.47 19.68 -4.61
N ASP A 516 -17.56 19.62 -5.38
CA ASP A 516 -17.58 19.10 -6.77
C ASP A 516 -17.34 20.25 -7.73
N SER A 517 -16.15 20.83 -7.59
CA SER A 517 -15.67 21.98 -8.34
C SER A 517 -14.19 21.85 -8.68
N ASP A 518 -13.68 22.89 -9.34
CA ASP A 518 -12.24 23.11 -9.46
C ASP A 518 -11.72 23.49 -8.05
N VAL A 519 -10.73 22.76 -7.55
CA VAL A 519 -10.07 22.94 -6.24
C VAL A 519 -8.61 23.32 -6.47
N ASP A 520 -8.16 24.41 -5.88
CA ASP A 520 -6.77 24.86 -6.03
C ASP A 520 -5.89 24.29 -4.90
N VAL A 521 -4.78 23.66 -5.28
CA VAL A 521 -3.79 23.07 -4.37
C VAL A 521 -2.51 23.90 -4.43
N TYR A 522 -2.18 24.56 -3.33
CA TYR A 522 -1.06 25.51 -3.25
C TYR A 522 0.16 24.88 -2.61
N LEU A 523 1.35 25.16 -3.15
CA LEU A 523 2.66 24.79 -2.62
C LEU A 523 3.40 26.04 -2.12
N TYR A 524 3.93 25.98 -0.91
CA TYR A 524 4.67 27.09 -0.30
C TYR A 524 6.17 26.78 -0.15
N GLU A 525 6.97 27.84 -0.09
CA GLU A 525 8.42 27.79 0.10
C GLU A 525 8.83 26.99 1.36
N GLN A 526 10.01 26.39 1.32
CA GLN A 526 10.53 25.62 2.45
C GLN A 526 10.65 26.47 3.72
N GLY A 527 10.33 25.88 4.87
CA GLY A 527 10.39 26.57 6.17
C GLY A 527 9.26 27.58 6.41
N PHE A 528 8.34 27.75 5.45
CA PHE A 528 7.10 28.51 5.65
C PHE A 528 6.07 27.68 6.42
N GLY A 529 6.30 27.57 7.73
CA GLY A 529 5.51 26.73 8.63
C GLY A 529 4.13 27.30 8.97
N VAL A 530 3.16 26.41 9.15
CA VAL A 530 1.81 26.73 9.64
C VAL A 530 1.83 27.08 11.16
N PRO A 531 0.92 27.95 11.65
CA PRO A 531 -0.15 28.63 10.92
C PRO A 531 0.28 29.99 10.33
N PHE A 532 -0.31 30.37 9.20
CA PHE A 532 -0.19 31.71 8.60
C PHE A 532 -1.48 32.12 7.90
N SER A 533 -1.68 33.42 7.69
CA SER A 533 -2.83 33.95 6.96
C SER A 533 -2.57 33.94 5.44
N THR A 534 -3.36 33.20 4.65
CA THR A 534 -3.25 33.14 3.18
C THR A 534 -3.42 34.52 2.53
N SER A 535 -4.21 35.39 3.15
CA SER A 535 -4.48 36.77 2.67
C SER A 535 -3.39 37.82 2.96
N ASN A 536 -2.26 37.44 3.59
CA ASN A 536 -1.17 38.37 3.86
C ASN A 536 -0.15 38.37 2.71
N ALA A 537 0.39 39.53 2.34
CA ALA A 537 1.38 39.68 1.27
C ALA A 537 2.63 38.78 1.46
N THR A 538 2.97 38.42 2.69
CA THR A 538 4.06 37.46 2.94
C THR A 538 3.69 36.05 2.48
N ALA A 539 2.45 35.59 2.68
CA ALA A 539 2.02 34.29 2.18
C ALA A 539 1.98 34.29 0.64
N GLU A 540 1.40 35.33 0.03
CA GLU A 540 1.42 35.52 -1.44
C GLU A 540 2.84 35.55 -2.01
N ASP A 541 3.80 36.16 -1.31
CA ASP A 541 5.20 36.22 -1.74
C ASP A 541 5.95 34.88 -1.53
N ASN A 542 5.41 33.93 -0.75
CA ASN A 542 6.04 32.63 -0.41
C ASN A 542 5.30 31.43 -1.05
N GLU A 543 4.26 31.67 -1.84
CA GLU A 543 3.66 30.65 -2.70
C GLU A 543 4.62 30.36 -3.86
N THR A 544 5.03 29.10 -4.01
CA THR A 544 6.01 28.68 -5.01
C THR A 544 5.35 28.13 -6.26
N ASP A 545 4.24 27.39 -6.09
CA ASP A 545 3.50 26.77 -7.20
C ASP A 545 2.04 26.50 -6.81
N ASP A 546 1.17 26.31 -7.80
CA ASP A 546 -0.23 25.97 -7.63
C ASP A 546 -0.74 25.03 -8.74
N GLU A 547 -1.57 24.05 -8.37
CA GLU A 547 -2.20 23.13 -9.32
C GLU A 547 -3.71 23.04 -9.07
N THR A 548 -4.50 23.03 -10.14
CA THR A 548 -5.97 22.91 -10.05
C THR A 548 -6.40 21.46 -10.25
N LEU A 549 -7.13 20.91 -9.27
CA LEU A 549 -7.79 19.61 -9.32
C LEU A 549 -9.29 19.78 -9.61
N THR A 550 -9.79 19.18 -10.70
CA THR A 550 -11.23 19.15 -10.98
C THR A 550 -11.87 17.94 -10.29
N VAL A 551 -12.77 18.18 -9.33
CA VAL A 551 -13.51 17.12 -8.65
C VAL A 551 -14.92 17.02 -9.23
N GLU A 552 -15.25 15.91 -9.89
CA GLU A 552 -16.59 15.65 -10.40
C GLU A 552 -17.44 14.91 -9.35
N GLN A 553 -18.74 15.21 -9.31
CA GLN A 553 -19.68 14.40 -8.52
C GLN A 553 -19.79 12.99 -9.09
N GLY A 554 -19.65 11.98 -8.24
CA GLY A 554 -19.87 10.58 -8.63
C GLY A 554 -21.32 10.29 -9.02
N ASP A 555 -21.52 9.22 -9.77
CA ASP A 555 -22.82 8.72 -10.18
C ASP A 555 -23.20 7.47 -9.37
N LEU A 556 -24.47 7.39 -8.99
CA LEU A 556 -25.08 6.18 -8.41
C LEU A 556 -26.23 5.72 -9.30
N SER A 557 -26.51 4.42 -9.29
CA SER A 557 -27.68 3.86 -9.96
C SER A 557 -28.38 2.83 -9.08
N ILE A 558 -29.69 2.65 -9.29
CA ILE A 558 -30.45 1.55 -8.69
C ILE A 558 -31.02 0.75 -9.85
N GLU A 559 -30.56 -0.49 -9.99
CA GLU A 559 -31.02 -1.43 -11.02
C GLU A 559 -32.18 -2.28 -10.50
N SER A 560 -32.08 -2.75 -9.25
CA SER A 560 -33.12 -3.48 -8.51
C SER A 560 -33.27 -2.90 -7.09
N PRO A 561 -34.47 -2.84 -6.49
CA PRO A 561 -35.75 -3.39 -6.96
C PRO A 561 -36.32 -2.63 -8.17
N GLY A 562 -37.22 -3.28 -8.89
CA GLY A 562 -38.01 -2.60 -9.92
C GLY A 562 -38.97 -1.54 -9.35
N SER A 563 -39.80 -0.95 -10.21
CA SER A 563 -40.75 0.11 -9.79
C SER A 563 -41.91 -0.34 -8.90
N THR A 564 -42.01 -1.63 -8.59
CA THR A 564 -43.08 -2.25 -7.79
C THR A 564 -42.50 -3.23 -6.80
N TYR A 565 -43.01 -3.19 -5.57
CA TYR A 565 -42.67 -4.11 -4.48
C TYR A 565 -43.97 -4.57 -3.84
N VAL A 566 -44.08 -5.84 -3.46
CA VAL A 566 -45.20 -6.33 -2.64
C VAL A 566 -44.69 -6.47 -1.21
N VAL A 567 -45.45 -5.97 -0.23
CA VAL A 567 -45.06 -6.08 1.18
C VAL A 567 -44.83 -7.54 1.54
N GLY A 568 -43.71 -7.83 2.21
CA GLY A 568 -43.32 -9.18 2.62
C GLY A 568 -42.62 -10.02 1.54
N SER A 569 -42.63 -9.61 0.27
CA SER A 569 -41.90 -10.33 -0.78
C SER A 569 -40.40 -10.08 -0.66
N GLU A 570 -39.62 -11.07 -1.09
CA GLU A 570 -38.17 -10.97 -1.30
C GLU A 570 -37.89 -10.28 -2.64
N VAL A 571 -36.82 -9.48 -2.67
CA VAL A 571 -36.35 -8.79 -3.87
C VAL A 571 -34.86 -8.53 -3.78
N ASP A 572 -34.16 -8.64 -4.90
CA ASP A 572 -32.76 -8.24 -4.98
C ASP A 572 -32.64 -6.72 -4.93
N VAL A 573 -31.61 -6.24 -4.26
CA VAL A 573 -31.23 -4.83 -4.22
C VAL A 573 -29.86 -4.71 -4.85
N ASN A 574 -29.76 -4.07 -6.01
CA ASN A 574 -28.48 -3.90 -6.69
C ASN A 574 -28.41 -2.62 -7.52
N GLY A 575 -27.18 -2.21 -7.81
CA GLY A 575 -26.89 -1.02 -8.57
C GLY A 575 -25.40 -0.84 -8.82
N THR A 576 -25.05 0.36 -9.27
CA THR A 576 -23.65 0.73 -9.57
C THR A 576 -23.28 2.03 -8.87
N ALA A 577 -22.00 2.18 -8.57
CA ALA A 577 -21.40 3.37 -8.03
C ALA A 577 -20.13 3.74 -8.83
N SER A 578 -19.86 5.04 -8.94
CA SER A 578 -18.57 5.52 -9.43
C SER A 578 -17.41 5.07 -8.54
N GLU A 579 -16.21 5.06 -9.10
CA GLU A 579 -14.96 4.85 -8.36
C GLU A 579 -14.83 5.91 -7.25
N GLY A 580 -14.30 5.50 -6.10
CA GLY A 580 -14.22 6.34 -4.89
C GLY A 580 -15.39 6.24 -3.92
N ILE A 581 -16.48 5.54 -4.25
CA ILE A 581 -17.59 5.26 -3.32
C ILE A 581 -17.44 3.85 -2.78
N ASP A 582 -17.10 3.72 -1.49
CA ASP A 582 -16.87 2.42 -0.85
C ASP A 582 -18.14 1.82 -0.23
N GLU A 583 -19.11 2.66 0.14
CA GLU A 583 -20.30 2.24 0.87
C GLU A 583 -21.52 3.10 0.50
N VAL A 584 -22.67 2.45 0.30
CA VAL A 584 -23.94 3.12 -0.03
C VAL A 584 -24.99 2.90 1.03
N ALA A 585 -25.84 3.90 1.27
CA ALA A 585 -26.95 3.83 2.19
C ALA A 585 -28.28 4.01 1.45
N PHE A 586 -29.28 3.19 1.82
CA PHE A 586 -30.61 3.26 1.22
C PHE A 586 -31.56 4.05 2.11
N PHE A 587 -32.41 4.85 1.48
CA PHE A 587 -33.43 5.63 2.16
C PHE A 587 -34.76 5.58 1.40
N VAL A 588 -35.85 5.64 2.15
CA VAL A 588 -37.21 5.69 1.63
C VAL A 588 -37.86 7.01 2.01
N ARG A 589 -38.60 7.58 1.06
CA ARG A 589 -39.36 8.81 1.27
C ARG A 589 -40.78 8.69 0.76
N ARG A 590 -41.76 8.89 1.65
CA ARG A 590 -43.17 9.11 1.27
C ARG A 590 -43.48 10.59 1.09
N GLN A 591 -43.16 11.40 2.11
CA GLN A 591 -43.35 12.86 2.16
C GLN A 591 -42.25 13.49 3.03
N ASN A 592 -41.88 14.74 2.78
CA ASN A 592 -40.85 15.48 3.52
C ASN A 592 -39.46 14.86 3.39
N ASP A 593 -38.94 14.24 4.45
CA ASP A 593 -37.57 13.79 4.62
C ASP A 593 -37.41 12.30 4.24
N TYR A 594 -36.18 11.88 3.98
CA TYR A 594 -35.79 10.50 3.69
C TYR A 594 -35.55 9.75 5.01
N GLN A 595 -36.05 8.54 5.12
CA GLN A 595 -35.93 7.65 6.29
C GLN A 595 -35.03 6.48 5.93
N LEU A 596 -34.09 6.12 6.80
CA LEU A 596 -33.15 5.02 6.59
C LEU A 596 -33.90 3.72 6.27
N LEU A 597 -33.46 3.03 5.24
CA LEU A 597 -33.92 1.71 4.85
C LEU A 597 -32.78 0.72 5.08
N GLN A 598 -32.96 -0.18 6.04
CA GLN A 598 -32.02 -1.28 6.23
C GLN A 598 -32.20 -2.35 5.15
N ILE A 599 -31.09 -2.88 4.66
CA ILE A 599 -31.03 -3.97 3.67
C ILE A 599 -30.44 -5.17 4.42
N ASP A 600 -31.22 -6.25 4.56
CA ASP A 600 -30.92 -7.42 5.42
C ASP A 600 -30.39 -7.06 6.83
N GLY A 601 -30.99 -6.05 7.45
CA GLY A 601 -30.59 -5.56 8.78
C GLY A 601 -29.32 -4.69 8.82
N SER A 602 -28.64 -4.49 7.69
CA SER A 602 -27.50 -3.58 7.55
C SER A 602 -27.96 -2.17 7.20
N ASN A 603 -27.31 -1.15 7.77
CA ASN A 603 -27.63 0.26 7.51
C ASN A 603 -27.08 0.76 6.16
N THR A 604 -26.11 0.02 5.63
CA THR A 604 -25.28 0.36 4.48
C THR A 604 -24.88 -0.93 3.76
N LEU A 605 -24.51 -0.80 2.49
CA LEU A 605 -24.03 -1.88 1.64
C LEU A 605 -22.68 -1.49 1.04
N THR A 606 -21.70 -2.39 1.12
CA THR A 606 -20.36 -2.17 0.56
C THR A 606 -20.42 -2.21 -0.97
N VAL A 607 -19.64 -1.35 -1.61
CA VAL A 607 -19.42 -1.38 -3.06
C VAL A 607 -18.20 -2.25 -3.36
N ASP A 608 -18.37 -3.18 -4.28
CA ASP A 608 -17.29 -4.03 -4.78
C ASP A 608 -16.30 -3.24 -5.65
N ALA A 609 -15.10 -3.79 -5.81
CA ALA A 609 -14.03 -3.14 -6.58
C ALA A 609 -14.34 -2.94 -8.07
N ASP A 610 -15.43 -3.51 -8.60
CA ASP A 610 -15.91 -3.26 -9.96
C ASP A 610 -17.01 -2.18 -10.03
N GLY A 611 -17.28 -1.50 -8.92
CA GLY A 611 -18.27 -0.42 -8.81
C GLY A 611 -19.70 -0.94 -8.71
N THR A 612 -19.92 -2.20 -8.33
CA THR A 612 -21.25 -2.76 -8.14
C THR A 612 -21.56 -2.99 -6.66
N PHE A 613 -22.83 -2.95 -6.30
CA PHE A 613 -23.31 -3.38 -4.99
C PHE A 613 -24.55 -4.25 -5.20
N ASP A 614 -24.67 -5.34 -4.45
CA ASP A 614 -25.82 -6.23 -4.49
C ASP A 614 -26.10 -6.90 -3.15
N GLU A 615 -27.37 -7.14 -2.88
CA GLU A 615 -27.87 -8.02 -1.82
C GLU A 615 -29.09 -8.76 -2.36
N GLU A 616 -29.10 -10.09 -2.24
CA GLU A 616 -30.16 -10.98 -2.75
C GLU A 616 -31.21 -11.24 -1.66
N ASP A 617 -32.41 -11.64 -2.06
CA ASP A 617 -33.48 -12.13 -1.16
C ASP A 617 -33.89 -11.15 -0.03
N VAL A 618 -33.84 -9.84 -0.28
CA VAL A 618 -34.12 -8.83 0.75
C VAL A 618 -35.61 -8.55 0.86
N VAL A 619 -36.15 -8.61 2.07
CA VAL A 619 -37.51 -8.12 2.36
C VAL A 619 -37.46 -6.66 2.82
N LEU A 620 -37.66 -5.72 1.90
CA LEU A 620 -37.56 -4.26 2.18
C LEU A 620 -38.49 -3.74 3.28
N SER A 621 -39.56 -4.47 3.58
CA SER A 621 -40.50 -4.13 4.65
C SER A 621 -40.09 -4.66 6.04
N GLN A 622 -39.04 -5.48 6.11
CA GLN A 622 -38.47 -6.02 7.35
C GLN A 622 -37.23 -5.22 7.76
N GLY A 623 -37.12 -4.86 9.03
CA GLY A 623 -36.01 -4.07 9.59
C GLY A 623 -36.47 -3.19 10.75
N ASP A 624 -35.51 -2.67 11.51
CA ASP A 624 -35.79 -1.83 12.68
C ASP A 624 -35.87 -0.33 12.32
N ALA A 625 -35.36 0.06 11.15
CA ALA A 625 -35.34 1.46 10.73
C ALA A 625 -36.71 1.96 10.23
N ALA A 626 -36.93 3.27 10.38
CA ALA A 626 -38.18 3.93 10.01
C ALA A 626 -38.58 3.72 8.53
N GLY A 627 -37.62 3.59 7.61
CA GLY A 627 -37.89 3.34 6.19
C GLY A 627 -38.49 1.96 5.91
N ASN A 628 -38.05 0.92 6.62
CA ASN A 628 -38.61 -0.44 6.51
C ASN A 628 -40.09 -0.43 6.94
N ASN A 629 -40.41 0.25 8.04
CA ASN A 629 -41.78 0.44 8.51
C ASN A 629 -42.65 1.24 7.52
N GLU A 630 -42.11 2.25 6.83
CA GLU A 630 -42.86 2.93 5.76
C GLU A 630 -43.20 1.97 4.60
N LEU A 631 -42.26 1.09 4.23
CA LEU A 631 -42.49 0.09 3.17
C LEU A 631 -43.39 -1.08 3.60
N SER A 632 -43.70 -1.25 4.88
CA SER A 632 -44.73 -2.20 5.36
C SER A 632 -46.17 -1.81 4.98
N GLN A 633 -46.37 -0.62 4.40
CA GLN A 633 -47.68 -0.11 4.03
C GLN A 633 -47.81 0.14 2.52
N PRO A 634 -48.91 -0.33 1.88
CA PRO A 634 -49.17 -0.04 0.47
C PRO A 634 -49.19 1.47 0.17
N GLY A 635 -48.56 1.86 -0.94
CA GLY A 635 -48.38 3.26 -1.26
C GLY A 635 -47.44 3.53 -2.43
N THR A 636 -47.09 4.81 -2.59
CA THR A 636 -46.06 5.23 -3.54
C THR A 636 -45.01 6.01 -2.78
N TYR A 637 -43.77 5.56 -2.91
CA TYR A 637 -42.61 6.04 -2.20
C TYR A 637 -41.52 6.40 -3.23
N ARG A 638 -40.50 7.11 -2.77
CA ARG A 638 -39.24 7.24 -3.47
C ARG A 638 -38.22 6.40 -2.73
N LEU A 639 -37.62 5.46 -3.44
CA LEU A 639 -36.42 4.76 -2.99
C LEU A 639 -35.22 5.58 -3.45
N GLY A 640 -34.31 5.89 -2.54
CA GLY A 640 -33.08 6.60 -2.79
C GLY A 640 -31.89 5.78 -2.31
N VAL A 641 -30.78 5.90 -3.01
CA VAL A 641 -29.45 5.45 -2.60
C VAL A 641 -28.53 6.66 -2.59
N LEU A 642 -27.60 6.71 -1.65
CA LEU A 642 -26.59 7.76 -1.57
C LEU A 642 -25.25 7.18 -1.10
N ASP A 643 -24.18 7.94 -1.35
CA ASP A 643 -22.85 7.70 -0.79
C ASP A 643 -22.88 7.91 0.73
N ALA A 644 -22.61 6.85 1.49
CA ALA A 644 -22.73 6.82 2.94
C ALA A 644 -21.74 7.79 3.61
N ASP A 645 -20.53 7.93 3.08
CA ASP A 645 -19.48 8.82 3.61
C ASP A 645 -19.83 10.30 3.42
N GLY A 646 -20.72 10.58 2.47
CA GLY A 646 -21.24 11.92 2.23
C GLY A 646 -22.25 12.44 3.26
N VAL A 647 -22.60 11.64 4.28
CA VAL A 647 -23.54 12.03 5.36
C VAL A 647 -22.75 12.42 6.62
N PRO A 648 -23.03 13.58 7.25
CA PRO A 648 -22.27 14.06 8.40
C PRO A 648 -22.61 13.30 9.69
N GLY A 649 -22.07 12.09 9.86
CA GLY A 649 -22.24 11.25 11.05
C GLY A 649 -22.39 9.78 10.71
N THR A 650 -22.55 8.94 11.73
CA THR A 650 -22.79 7.50 11.53
C THR A 650 -24.25 7.25 11.18
N ILE A 651 -24.51 6.57 10.06
CA ILE A 651 -25.86 6.17 9.64
C ILE A 651 -26.34 4.97 10.47
N GLY A 652 -27.54 5.05 11.04
CA GLY A 652 -28.12 3.98 11.83
C GLY A 652 -29.31 4.36 12.68
N THR A 653 -29.69 3.47 13.60
CA THR A 653 -30.92 3.55 14.43
C THR A 653 -30.66 3.86 15.91
N GLY A 654 -29.40 4.12 16.28
CA GLY A 654 -28.98 4.51 17.64
C GLY A 654 -29.36 5.94 18.06
N GLU A 655 -29.21 6.26 19.36
CA GLU A 655 -29.62 7.55 19.94
C GLU A 655 -28.87 8.78 19.38
N ASP A 656 -27.72 8.60 18.72
CA ASP A 656 -26.90 9.65 18.10
C ASP A 656 -26.57 9.34 16.61
N GLU A 657 -27.25 8.36 16.02
CA GLU A 657 -27.05 7.95 14.62
C GLU A 657 -28.07 8.62 13.68
N ILE A 658 -27.74 8.69 12.40
CA ILE A 658 -28.57 9.34 11.39
C ILE A 658 -29.55 8.32 10.80
N GLU A 659 -30.80 8.39 11.25
CA GLU A 659 -31.93 7.61 10.73
C GLU A 659 -32.77 8.41 9.71
N THR A 660 -32.61 9.73 9.66
CA THR A 660 -33.40 10.63 8.82
C THR A 660 -32.54 11.74 8.25
N ILE A 661 -32.68 12.00 6.94
CA ILE A 661 -32.04 13.12 6.25
C ILE A 661 -33.05 13.94 5.47
N THR A 662 -32.82 15.23 5.37
CA THR A 662 -33.66 16.14 4.60
C THR A 662 -33.47 15.92 3.10
N THR A 663 -34.41 16.43 2.31
CA THR A 663 -34.27 16.41 0.86
C THR A 663 -33.09 17.22 0.35
N SER A 664 -32.66 18.23 1.10
CA SER A 664 -31.51 19.04 0.68
C SER A 664 -30.26 18.20 0.79
N GLU A 665 -30.01 17.63 1.97
CA GLU A 665 -28.87 16.75 2.25
C GLU A 665 -28.80 15.57 1.28
N PHE A 666 -29.94 14.94 0.95
CA PHE A 666 -29.98 13.88 -0.07
C PHE A 666 -29.50 14.37 -1.44
N ASN A 667 -30.02 15.51 -1.93
CA ASN A 667 -29.71 15.98 -3.30
C ASN A 667 -28.35 16.69 -3.43
N THR A 668 -27.75 17.14 -2.33
CA THR A 668 -26.39 17.70 -2.32
C THR A 668 -25.32 16.62 -2.13
N ASN A 669 -25.73 15.41 -1.74
CA ASN A 669 -24.88 14.23 -1.75
C ASN A 669 -24.91 13.56 -3.13
N THR A 670 -23.87 12.78 -3.43
CA THR A 670 -23.88 11.80 -4.52
C THR A 670 -25.02 10.81 -4.26
N SER A 671 -26.06 10.86 -5.09
CA SER A 671 -27.32 10.17 -4.83
C SER A 671 -28.09 9.82 -6.09
N ALA A 672 -28.86 8.74 -6.02
CA ALA A 672 -29.79 8.33 -7.05
C ALA A 672 -31.14 7.94 -6.43
N GLN A 673 -32.22 8.12 -7.19
CA GLN A 673 -33.56 7.81 -6.69
C GLN A 673 -34.49 7.32 -7.78
N GLN A 674 -35.42 6.45 -7.39
CA GLN A 674 -36.50 5.98 -8.25
C GLN A 674 -37.84 5.94 -7.51
N SER A 675 -38.94 5.85 -8.28
CA SER A 675 -40.28 5.71 -7.71
C SER A 675 -40.58 4.24 -7.44
N LEU A 676 -40.98 3.93 -6.22
CA LEU A 676 -41.35 2.58 -5.79
C LEU A 676 -42.84 2.55 -5.42
N ARG A 677 -43.61 1.67 -6.06
CA ARG A 677 -45.01 1.43 -5.71
C ARG A 677 -45.13 0.15 -4.89
N VAL A 678 -45.47 0.31 -3.62
CA VAL A 678 -45.70 -0.80 -2.70
C VAL A 678 -47.15 -1.27 -2.81
N LEU A 679 -47.32 -2.56 -3.07
CA LEU A 679 -48.61 -3.25 -3.21
C LEU A 679 -48.90 -4.11 -1.97
N ASP A 680 -50.18 -4.42 -1.77
CA ASP A 680 -50.64 -5.29 -0.69
C ASP A 680 -50.45 -6.77 -1.07
N THR A 681 -50.50 -7.68 -0.08
CA THR A 681 -50.39 -9.12 -0.31
C THR A 681 -51.56 -9.65 -1.15
N GLU A 682 -51.30 -10.69 -1.95
CA GLU A 682 -52.29 -11.31 -2.83
C GLU A 682 -52.08 -12.83 -2.89
N LEU A 683 -53.20 -13.57 -2.89
CA LEU A 683 -53.21 -15.03 -2.94
C LEU A 683 -54.18 -15.51 -4.01
N GLU A 684 -53.67 -16.29 -4.96
CA GLU A 684 -54.45 -17.13 -5.84
C GLU A 684 -54.05 -18.59 -5.62
N ALA A 685 -55.03 -19.49 -5.51
CA ALA A 685 -54.76 -20.91 -5.32
C ALA A 685 -55.76 -21.77 -6.11
N ASN A 686 -55.24 -22.83 -6.71
CA ASN A 686 -55.97 -23.84 -7.44
C ASN A 686 -55.66 -25.21 -6.84
N LEU A 687 -56.70 -25.93 -6.44
CA LEU A 687 -56.56 -27.30 -5.97
C LEU A 687 -57.27 -28.21 -6.98
N LYS A 688 -56.50 -29.13 -7.58
CA LYS A 688 -56.98 -30.07 -8.60
C LYS A 688 -57.47 -31.33 -7.92
N THR A 689 -58.67 -31.76 -8.31
CA THR A 689 -59.31 -33.01 -7.86
C THR A 689 -59.92 -33.69 -9.07
N VAL A 690 -60.05 -35.02 -9.04
CA VAL A 690 -60.64 -35.78 -10.14
C VAL A 690 -62.16 -35.80 -10.01
N GLY A 691 -62.85 -35.12 -10.93
CA GLY A 691 -64.32 -35.05 -10.93
C GLY A 691 -64.92 -34.40 -9.66
N GLY A 692 -64.16 -33.55 -8.95
CA GLY A 692 -64.56 -32.95 -7.68
C GLY A 692 -64.40 -33.88 -6.47
N GLN A 693 -63.65 -34.98 -6.62
CA GLN A 693 -63.46 -36.01 -5.62
C GLN A 693 -61.97 -36.37 -5.48
N VAL A 694 -61.62 -36.95 -4.34
CA VAL A 694 -60.30 -37.53 -4.05
C VAL A 694 -60.55 -38.94 -3.52
N ALA A 695 -59.93 -39.93 -4.15
CA ALA A 695 -60.00 -41.32 -3.71
C ALA A 695 -59.24 -41.49 -2.38
N THR A 696 -59.76 -42.29 -1.45
CA THR A 696 -59.06 -42.60 -0.18
C THR A 696 -57.79 -43.40 -0.40
N GLU A 697 -57.72 -44.12 -1.51
CA GLU A 697 -56.61 -44.95 -1.94
C GLU A 697 -55.45 -44.11 -2.48
N ASP A 698 -55.75 -43.04 -3.23
CA ASP A 698 -54.76 -42.06 -3.70
C ASP A 698 -54.34 -41.16 -2.53
N ASN A 699 -55.33 -40.61 -1.81
CA ASN A 699 -55.13 -39.72 -0.67
C ASN A 699 -54.29 -38.46 -0.98
N GLU A 700 -54.23 -38.05 -2.23
CA GLU A 700 -53.31 -37.01 -2.71
C GLU A 700 -54.05 -36.01 -3.63
N VAL A 701 -53.55 -34.77 -3.70
CA VAL A 701 -54.06 -33.69 -4.57
C VAL A 701 -52.93 -32.82 -5.08
N ASN A 702 -53.09 -32.23 -6.26
CA ASN A 702 -52.12 -31.25 -6.76
C ASN A 702 -52.64 -29.84 -6.46
N VAL A 703 -51.79 -29.01 -5.87
CA VAL A 703 -52.08 -27.63 -5.54
C VAL A 703 -51.11 -26.72 -6.29
N SER A 704 -51.59 -25.61 -6.83
CA SER A 704 -50.71 -24.58 -7.37
C SER A 704 -51.35 -23.19 -7.31
N GLY A 705 -50.54 -22.14 -7.37
CA GLY A 705 -51.04 -20.78 -7.27
C GLY A 705 -49.96 -19.71 -7.29
N THR A 706 -50.32 -18.51 -6.87
CA THR A 706 -49.42 -17.39 -6.64
C THR A 706 -49.66 -16.80 -5.26
N ALA A 707 -48.60 -16.45 -4.56
CA ALA A 707 -48.62 -15.92 -3.21
C ALA A 707 -47.66 -14.74 -3.11
N PHE A 708 -48.17 -13.55 -3.40
CA PHE A 708 -47.38 -12.32 -3.31
C PHE A 708 -47.31 -11.85 -1.86
N GLY A 709 -46.08 -11.63 -1.37
CA GLY A 709 -45.82 -11.13 -0.03
C GLY A 709 -45.66 -12.20 1.05
N ALA A 710 -45.56 -13.47 0.67
CA ALA A 710 -45.38 -14.58 1.61
C ALA A 710 -44.35 -15.58 1.07
N GLN A 711 -43.47 -16.06 1.95
CA GLN A 711 -42.45 -17.08 1.62
C GLN A 711 -43.00 -18.51 1.63
N GLN A 712 -44.18 -18.69 2.23
CA GLN A 712 -44.84 -19.99 2.32
C GLN A 712 -46.37 -19.84 2.32
N VAL A 713 -47.03 -20.86 1.79
CA VAL A 713 -48.48 -21.00 1.81
C VAL A 713 -48.86 -22.11 2.77
N THR A 714 -49.81 -21.83 3.66
CA THR A 714 -50.36 -22.81 4.60
C THR A 714 -51.63 -23.44 4.02
N ILE A 715 -51.71 -24.77 4.04
CA ILE A 715 -52.85 -25.53 3.54
C ILE A 715 -53.45 -26.35 4.67
N VAL A 716 -54.72 -26.10 4.99
CA VAL A 716 -55.46 -26.82 6.02
C VAL A 716 -56.64 -27.56 5.42
N PHE A 717 -56.67 -28.88 5.55
CA PHE A 717 -57.84 -29.69 5.22
C PHE A 717 -58.70 -29.88 6.46
N VAL A 718 -60.01 -29.69 6.32
CA VAL A 718 -60.97 -29.90 7.41
C VAL A 718 -62.09 -30.82 6.94
N GLY A 719 -62.17 -32.02 7.53
CA GLY A 719 -63.23 -32.98 7.23
C GLY A 719 -64.57 -32.62 7.89
N GLU A 720 -65.66 -33.22 7.44
CA GLU A 720 -67.02 -32.98 7.98
C GLU A 720 -67.11 -33.17 9.50
N ARG A 721 -66.33 -34.11 10.03
CA ARG A 721 -66.30 -34.46 11.46
C ARG A 721 -65.38 -33.57 12.31
N GLY A 722 -64.58 -32.70 11.69
CA GLY A 722 -63.65 -31.81 12.38
C GLY A 722 -62.23 -32.35 12.53
N ASN A 723 -61.91 -33.51 11.94
CA ASN A 723 -60.51 -33.92 11.78
C ASN A 723 -59.81 -32.97 10.81
N THR A 724 -58.53 -32.72 11.03
CA THR A 724 -57.73 -31.76 10.26
C THR A 724 -56.43 -32.34 9.76
N ALA A 725 -55.96 -31.87 8.61
CA ALA A 725 -54.58 -32.05 8.15
C ALA A 725 -53.97 -30.67 7.83
N TYR A 726 -52.67 -30.52 8.05
CA TYR A 726 -51.96 -29.24 8.00
C TYR A 726 -50.66 -29.41 7.21
N HIS A 727 -50.45 -28.55 6.22
CA HIS A 727 -49.28 -28.54 5.36
C HIS A 727 -48.80 -27.11 5.12
N THR A 728 -47.52 -26.97 4.79
CA THR A 728 -46.91 -25.73 4.34
C THR A 728 -46.15 -26.01 3.05
N VAL A 729 -46.34 -25.17 2.05
CA VAL A 729 -45.66 -25.24 0.75
C VAL A 729 -44.84 -23.96 0.60
N SER A 730 -43.57 -24.06 0.20
CA SER A 730 -42.73 -22.89 -0.06
C SER A 730 -43.23 -22.14 -1.30
N VAL A 731 -43.02 -20.84 -1.31
CA VAL A 731 -43.26 -19.98 -2.47
C VAL A 731 -41.90 -19.74 -3.13
N ASP A 732 -41.84 -19.91 -4.44
CA ASP A 732 -40.64 -19.63 -5.24
C ASP A 732 -40.46 -18.11 -5.42
N ASP A 733 -39.26 -17.68 -5.80
CA ASP A 733 -38.88 -16.26 -5.94
C ASP A 733 -39.78 -15.48 -6.93
N ASP A 734 -40.38 -16.18 -7.91
CA ASP A 734 -41.36 -15.60 -8.83
C ASP A 734 -42.78 -15.46 -8.25
N ASN A 735 -42.91 -15.68 -6.94
CA ASN A 735 -44.12 -15.69 -6.13
C ASN A 735 -45.13 -16.79 -6.54
N THR A 736 -44.68 -17.85 -7.22
CA THR A 736 -45.52 -19.03 -7.51
C THR A 736 -45.28 -20.14 -6.50
N PHE A 737 -46.26 -21.03 -6.36
CA PHE A 737 -46.11 -22.26 -5.59
C PHE A 737 -46.84 -23.38 -6.31
N ASP A 738 -46.26 -24.57 -6.30
CA ASP A 738 -46.91 -25.80 -6.68
C ASP A 738 -46.40 -26.97 -5.85
N GLU A 739 -47.33 -27.87 -5.49
CA GLU A 739 -47.01 -29.13 -4.84
C GLU A 739 -47.89 -30.20 -5.50
N ASP A 740 -47.23 -31.16 -6.13
CA ASP A 740 -47.86 -32.37 -6.64
C ASP A 740 -47.96 -33.41 -5.51
N ASP A 741 -49.00 -34.26 -5.57
CA ASP A 741 -49.19 -35.37 -4.63
C ASP A 741 -49.29 -34.96 -3.15
N LEU A 742 -49.85 -33.78 -2.86
CA LEU A 742 -50.06 -33.30 -1.50
C LEU A 742 -51.05 -34.21 -0.77
N THR A 743 -50.58 -34.86 0.30
CA THR A 743 -51.41 -35.78 1.09
C THR A 743 -52.61 -35.06 1.72
N VAL A 744 -53.82 -35.54 1.47
CA VAL A 744 -55.08 -34.95 1.97
C VAL A 744 -55.39 -35.37 3.40
N SER A 745 -55.18 -36.65 3.72
CA SER A 745 -55.45 -37.23 5.03
C SER A 745 -54.15 -37.77 5.62
N GLU A 746 -53.51 -36.96 6.45
CA GLU A 746 -52.44 -37.40 7.33
C GLU A 746 -52.88 -37.23 8.80
N ALA A 747 -52.36 -38.08 9.69
CA ALA A 747 -52.68 -38.03 11.11
C ALA A 747 -52.01 -36.83 11.80
N THR A 748 -52.65 -35.66 11.76
CA THR A 748 -52.20 -34.46 12.51
C THR A 748 -52.89 -34.41 13.88
N GLY A 749 -52.19 -34.84 14.93
CA GLY A 749 -52.71 -34.79 16.30
C GLY A 749 -53.81 -35.81 16.65
N GLY A 750 -54.17 -36.70 15.72
CA GLY A 750 -55.29 -37.64 15.88
C GLY A 750 -55.39 -38.68 14.75
N SER A 751 -56.60 -39.14 14.47
CA SER A 751 -56.96 -39.96 13.31
C SER A 751 -57.13 -39.09 12.07
N GLY A 752 -56.80 -39.64 10.90
CA GLY A 752 -56.96 -38.96 9.62
C GLY A 752 -58.42 -38.61 9.30
N LEU A 753 -58.59 -37.85 8.22
CA LEU A 753 -59.90 -37.47 7.71
C LEU A 753 -60.77 -38.71 7.43
N SER A 754 -62.03 -38.64 7.85
CA SER A 754 -63.05 -39.62 7.44
C SER A 754 -63.60 -39.27 6.07
N GLU A 755 -64.10 -40.28 5.34
CA GLU A 755 -64.90 -40.08 4.12
C GLU A 755 -66.01 -39.03 4.35
N GLY A 756 -66.22 -38.16 3.36
CA GLY A 756 -67.21 -37.08 3.43
C GLY A 756 -66.81 -35.83 2.64
N GLU A 757 -67.46 -34.71 2.94
CA GLU A 757 -67.06 -33.39 2.40
C GLU A 757 -65.82 -32.89 3.16
N VAL A 758 -64.81 -32.47 2.39
CA VAL A 758 -63.59 -31.83 2.90
C VAL A 758 -63.53 -30.40 2.37
N SER A 759 -63.16 -29.47 3.25
CA SER A 759 -62.81 -28.10 2.86
C SER A 759 -61.30 -27.92 2.98
N ALA A 760 -60.66 -27.58 1.86
CA ALA A 760 -59.28 -27.17 1.81
C ALA A 760 -59.19 -25.65 1.91
N HIS A 761 -58.30 -25.18 2.78
CA HIS A 761 -58.09 -23.79 3.12
C HIS A 761 -56.63 -23.45 2.83
N VAL A 762 -56.40 -22.74 1.73
CA VAL A 762 -55.07 -22.27 1.32
C VAL A 762 -54.92 -20.84 1.81
N MET A 763 -53.88 -20.53 2.58
CA MET A 763 -53.78 -19.30 3.37
C MET A 763 -52.35 -18.74 3.36
N ILE A 764 -52.24 -17.42 3.37
CA ILE A 764 -50.99 -16.71 3.65
C ILE A 764 -51.24 -15.68 4.75
N PRO A 765 -50.24 -15.41 5.60
CA PRO A 765 -50.33 -14.33 6.58
C PRO A 765 -50.47 -12.96 5.89
N GLY A 766 -50.86 -11.97 6.67
CA GLY A 766 -50.91 -10.57 6.28
C GLY A 766 -49.54 -9.93 6.08
N ARG A 767 -49.52 -8.59 6.09
CA ARG A 767 -48.29 -7.79 5.88
C ARG A 767 -47.29 -7.90 7.02
N ASP A 768 -47.72 -8.34 8.20
CA ASP A 768 -46.92 -8.50 9.40
C ASP A 768 -46.35 -9.93 9.57
N ASP A 769 -46.52 -10.77 8.54
CA ASP A 769 -46.07 -12.17 8.52
C ASP A 769 -46.66 -13.01 9.67
N GLN A 770 -47.81 -12.59 10.21
CA GLN A 770 -48.53 -13.32 11.24
C GLN A 770 -49.98 -13.52 10.83
N PHE A 771 -50.50 -14.71 11.15
CA PHE A 771 -51.93 -14.96 11.06
C PHE A 771 -52.64 -14.25 12.22
N GLY A 772 -53.69 -13.49 11.91
CA GLY A 772 -54.53 -12.84 12.91
C GLY A 772 -53.78 -11.78 13.70
N ASP A 773 -53.74 -11.92 15.03
CA ASP A 773 -52.92 -11.09 15.93
C ASP A 773 -51.64 -11.80 16.44
N GLY A 774 -51.27 -12.91 15.80
CA GLY A 774 -50.14 -13.77 16.18
C GLY A 774 -50.36 -14.57 17.46
N SER A 775 -51.53 -14.50 18.09
CA SER A 775 -51.85 -15.17 19.35
C SER A 775 -52.98 -16.19 19.17
N PHE A 776 -52.75 -17.46 19.54
CA PHE A 776 -53.73 -18.52 19.38
C PHE A 776 -54.16 -19.13 20.73
N ASP A 777 -55.46 -19.47 20.88
CA ASP A 777 -55.98 -20.21 22.04
C ASP A 777 -56.98 -21.30 21.61
N PRO A 778 -56.66 -22.59 21.83
CA PRO A 778 -55.42 -23.15 22.41
C PRO A 778 -54.27 -23.18 21.39
N GLY A 779 -53.01 -23.04 21.83
CA GLY A 779 -51.82 -23.24 20.99
C GLY A 779 -50.77 -22.14 21.17
N ALA A 780 -49.51 -22.43 20.85
CA ALA A 780 -48.42 -21.44 20.83
C ALA A 780 -48.26 -20.76 19.46
N ASP A 781 -48.64 -21.47 18.38
CA ASP A 781 -48.58 -21.01 16.99
C ASP A 781 -49.79 -21.54 16.19
N PHE A 782 -49.89 -21.15 14.92
CA PHE A 782 -51.01 -21.53 14.07
C PHE A 782 -51.09 -23.05 13.81
N GLN A 783 -49.96 -23.74 13.69
CA GLN A 783 -49.93 -25.19 13.47
C GLN A 783 -50.43 -25.95 14.71
N GLU A 784 -49.96 -25.57 15.90
CA GLU A 784 -50.43 -26.15 17.16
C GLU A 784 -51.91 -25.83 17.38
N PHE A 785 -52.35 -24.61 17.04
CA PHE A 785 -53.76 -24.24 17.08
C PHE A 785 -54.63 -25.15 16.21
N VAL A 786 -54.26 -25.39 14.94
CA VAL A 786 -54.99 -26.30 14.06
C VAL A 786 -54.97 -27.73 14.61
N THR A 787 -53.84 -28.19 15.14
CA THR A 787 -53.69 -29.52 15.75
C THR A 787 -54.61 -29.71 16.96
N GLU A 788 -54.74 -28.69 17.81
CA GLU A 788 -55.64 -28.71 18.98
C GLU A 788 -57.12 -28.58 18.58
N LEU A 789 -57.43 -28.03 17.41
CA LEU A 789 -58.79 -28.01 16.86
C LEU A 789 -59.24 -29.37 16.32
N ASP A 790 -58.32 -30.28 16.00
CA ASP A 790 -58.65 -31.63 15.50
C ASP A 790 -59.71 -32.31 16.37
N ASN A 791 -60.67 -33.00 15.74
CA ASN A 791 -61.81 -33.62 16.45
C ASN A 791 -61.37 -34.58 17.56
N ASP A 792 -60.26 -35.29 17.43
CA ASP A 792 -59.79 -36.21 18.45
C ASP A 792 -59.28 -35.50 19.72
N ASN A 793 -58.88 -34.24 19.59
CA ASN A 793 -58.46 -33.38 20.69
C ASN A 793 -59.61 -32.52 21.23
N SER A 794 -60.42 -31.94 20.35
CA SER A 794 -61.41 -30.90 20.68
C SER A 794 -62.86 -31.40 20.79
N GLY A 795 -63.21 -32.47 20.07
CA GLY A 795 -64.58 -32.94 19.86
C GLY A 795 -65.47 -32.01 19.02
N LEU A 796 -64.90 -31.03 18.31
CA LEU A 796 -65.60 -30.06 17.47
C LEU A 796 -66.02 -30.64 16.11
N THR A 797 -67.11 -30.15 15.53
CA THR A 797 -67.49 -30.51 14.15
C THR A 797 -66.67 -29.74 13.12
N GLY A 798 -66.62 -30.19 11.87
CA GLY A 798 -65.88 -29.48 10.81
C GLY A 798 -66.33 -28.03 10.61
N GLN A 799 -67.62 -27.74 10.79
CA GLN A 799 -68.11 -26.36 10.75
C GLN A 799 -67.57 -25.50 11.90
N GLN A 800 -67.43 -26.07 13.10
CA GLN A 800 -66.89 -25.34 14.25
C GLN A 800 -65.40 -25.09 14.11
N VAL A 801 -64.64 -26.08 13.61
CA VAL A 801 -63.21 -25.95 13.30
C VAL A 801 -62.99 -24.85 12.27
N ARG A 802 -63.73 -24.86 11.15
CA ARG A 802 -63.67 -23.79 10.14
C ARG A 802 -63.95 -22.40 10.69
N SER A 803 -64.99 -22.26 11.52
CA SER A 803 -65.28 -20.96 12.14
C SER A 803 -64.15 -20.49 13.06
N ARG A 804 -63.49 -21.40 13.78
CA ARG A 804 -62.34 -21.05 14.62
C ARG A 804 -61.14 -20.60 13.81
N ILE A 805 -60.87 -21.25 12.68
CA ILE A 805 -59.80 -20.83 11.77
C ILE A 805 -60.09 -19.43 11.23
N LEU A 806 -61.30 -19.17 10.72
CA LEU A 806 -61.68 -17.84 10.23
C LEU A 806 -61.58 -16.76 11.32
N ASP A 807 -62.11 -17.03 12.52
CA ASP A 807 -62.12 -16.09 13.66
C ASP A 807 -60.71 -15.69 14.17
N GLN A 808 -59.67 -16.48 13.87
CA GLN A 808 -58.27 -16.25 14.30
C GLN A 808 -57.34 -15.92 13.13
N THR A 809 -57.92 -15.67 11.94
CA THR A 809 -57.17 -15.33 10.74
C THR A 809 -57.95 -14.21 10.01
N THR A 810 -58.44 -14.47 8.81
CA THR A 810 -59.11 -13.51 7.92
C THR A 810 -60.33 -12.75 8.49
N GLU A 811 -61.02 -13.27 9.51
CA GLU A 811 -62.15 -12.58 10.16
C GLU A 811 -61.78 -11.91 11.49
N GLU A 812 -60.52 -12.00 11.91
CA GLU A 812 -60.01 -11.29 13.07
C GLU A 812 -60.01 -9.77 12.87
N VAL A 813 -60.14 -9.03 13.97
CA VAL A 813 -60.19 -7.58 13.92
C VAL A 813 -58.83 -7.04 13.45
N ALA A 814 -58.85 -6.37 12.30
CA ALA A 814 -57.67 -5.78 11.65
C ALA A 814 -56.70 -6.79 11.01
N SER A 815 -57.10 -8.05 10.84
CA SER A 815 -56.36 -8.99 9.99
C SER A 815 -56.43 -8.56 8.53
N ASP A 816 -55.30 -8.75 7.85
CA ASP A 816 -55.11 -8.64 6.41
C ASP A 816 -54.66 -9.97 5.77
N ASP A 817 -54.86 -11.08 6.50
CA ASP A 817 -54.62 -12.44 6.01
C ASP A 817 -55.44 -12.73 4.76
N ARG A 818 -54.90 -13.61 3.91
CA ARG A 818 -55.60 -14.06 2.70
C ARG A 818 -55.90 -15.55 2.78
N MET A 819 -57.07 -15.92 2.27
CA MET A 819 -57.54 -17.31 2.26
C MET A 819 -58.33 -17.61 0.99
N VAL A 820 -57.99 -18.72 0.34
CA VAL A 820 -58.76 -19.35 -0.74
C VAL A 820 -59.29 -20.69 -0.22
N THR A 821 -60.59 -20.92 -0.39
CA THR A 821 -61.25 -22.15 0.08
C THR A 821 -61.81 -22.95 -1.09
N THR A 822 -61.42 -24.23 -1.17
CA THR A 822 -61.95 -25.20 -2.12
C THR A 822 -62.64 -26.33 -1.36
N ARG A 823 -63.66 -26.96 -1.96
CA ARG A 823 -64.35 -28.11 -1.38
C ARG A 823 -64.38 -29.26 -2.37
N PHE A 824 -64.18 -30.46 -1.85
CA PHE A 824 -64.25 -31.70 -2.60
C PHE A 824 -64.80 -32.81 -1.73
N ARG A 825 -65.07 -33.97 -2.34
CA ARG A 825 -65.51 -35.16 -1.63
C ARG A 825 -64.36 -36.15 -1.49
N TYR A 826 -64.07 -36.56 -0.27
CA TYR A 826 -63.15 -37.64 0.04
C TYR A 826 -63.93 -38.95 0.17
N ALA A 827 -63.68 -39.90 -0.70
CA ALA A 827 -64.46 -41.14 -0.83
C ALA A 827 -63.60 -42.29 -1.36
N ASP A 828 -64.05 -43.52 -1.19
CA ASP A 828 -63.40 -44.70 -1.79
C ASP A 828 -63.22 -44.55 -3.31
N ALA A 829 -62.25 -45.27 -3.87
CA ALA A 829 -62.06 -45.43 -5.31
C ALA A 829 -63.35 -45.90 -6.01
N GLN A 830 -63.72 -45.21 -7.08
CA GLN A 830 -64.90 -45.46 -7.89
C GLN A 830 -64.55 -45.35 -9.36
N THR A 831 -64.67 -46.46 -10.08
CA THR A 831 -64.63 -46.50 -11.54
C THR A 831 -65.94 -47.09 -12.06
N THR A 832 -66.55 -46.46 -13.06
CA THR A 832 -67.81 -46.93 -13.67
C THR A 832 -67.75 -46.85 -15.18
N ILE A 833 -68.40 -47.79 -15.86
CA ILE A 833 -68.62 -47.75 -17.31
C ILE A 833 -69.97 -47.10 -17.59
N ASN A 834 -69.97 -45.97 -18.28
CA ASN A 834 -71.20 -45.21 -18.56
C ASN A 834 -71.74 -45.48 -19.97
N THR A 835 -70.84 -45.62 -20.94
CA THR A 835 -71.20 -45.69 -22.37
C THR A 835 -70.34 -46.74 -23.06
N VAL A 836 -70.95 -47.53 -23.94
CA VAL A 836 -70.26 -48.49 -24.82
C VAL A 836 -70.81 -48.39 -26.23
N TYR A 837 -69.93 -48.26 -27.22
CA TYR A 837 -70.33 -48.10 -28.62
C TYR A 837 -69.23 -48.56 -29.58
N PRO A 838 -69.56 -48.92 -30.84
CA PRO A 838 -68.57 -49.17 -31.86
C PRO A 838 -67.81 -47.90 -32.25
N GLU A 839 -66.52 -47.98 -32.50
CA GLU A 839 -65.70 -46.86 -32.95
C GLU A 839 -66.32 -46.17 -34.19
N GLY A 840 -66.46 -44.84 -34.13
CA GLY A 840 -67.08 -44.04 -35.19
C GLY A 840 -68.61 -43.94 -35.16
N MET A 841 -69.28 -44.54 -34.16
CA MET A 841 -70.71 -44.39 -33.90
C MET A 841 -70.98 -43.36 -32.79
N GLU A 842 -72.27 -43.06 -32.52
CA GLU A 842 -72.68 -42.10 -31.48
C GLU A 842 -72.36 -42.64 -30.08
N ALA A 843 -71.62 -41.85 -29.28
CA ALA A 843 -71.29 -42.15 -27.89
C ALA A 843 -72.51 -41.93 -26.98
N SER A 844 -73.41 -42.92 -26.91
CA SER A 844 -74.61 -42.85 -26.06
C SER A 844 -75.13 -44.22 -25.65
N GLY A 845 -75.24 -44.45 -24.34
CA GLY A 845 -75.73 -45.70 -23.75
C GLY A 845 -74.83 -46.91 -24.05
N VAL A 846 -75.38 -48.11 -23.84
CA VAL A 846 -74.72 -49.38 -24.16
C VAL A 846 -75.27 -49.91 -25.48
N ASN A 847 -74.47 -49.84 -26.54
CA ASN A 847 -74.86 -50.23 -27.89
C ASN A 847 -74.27 -51.60 -28.27
N PRO A 848 -74.95 -52.39 -29.13
CA PRO A 848 -74.37 -53.60 -29.67
C PRO A 848 -73.12 -53.31 -30.52
N VAL A 849 -72.08 -54.14 -30.38
CA VAL A 849 -70.81 -54.00 -31.12
C VAL A 849 -70.61 -55.19 -32.06
N GLY A 850 -70.12 -54.92 -33.28
CA GLY A 850 -69.82 -55.97 -34.25
C GLY A 850 -68.58 -56.77 -33.86
N VAL A 851 -68.57 -58.08 -34.11
CA VAL A 851 -67.39 -58.95 -33.86
C VAL A 851 -66.12 -58.53 -34.62
N ASP A 852 -66.25 -57.72 -35.67
CA ASP A 852 -65.12 -57.20 -36.47
C ASP A 852 -64.90 -55.69 -36.22
N ASP A 853 -65.64 -55.06 -35.29
CA ASP A 853 -65.54 -53.64 -34.94
C ASP A 853 -64.72 -53.46 -33.65
N THR A 854 -64.12 -52.28 -33.47
CA THR A 854 -63.49 -51.87 -32.21
C THR A 854 -64.56 -51.36 -31.25
N LEU A 855 -64.61 -51.90 -30.03
CA LEU A 855 -65.46 -51.40 -28.96
C LEU A 855 -64.80 -50.19 -28.31
N VAL A 856 -65.53 -49.10 -28.12
CA VAL A 856 -65.12 -47.97 -27.29
C VAL A 856 -65.96 -47.95 -26.03
N ALA A 857 -65.30 -47.95 -24.87
CA ALA A 857 -65.91 -47.80 -23.56
C ALA A 857 -65.51 -46.44 -22.98
N GLU A 858 -66.49 -45.68 -22.50
CA GLU A 858 -66.29 -44.43 -21.78
C GLU A 858 -66.89 -44.56 -20.38
N GLY A 859 -66.16 -44.06 -19.40
CA GLY A 859 -66.52 -44.16 -18.01
C GLY A 859 -66.05 -42.97 -17.20
N SER A 860 -66.39 -42.99 -15.92
CA SER A 860 -65.92 -42.01 -14.94
C SER A 860 -65.14 -42.69 -13.83
N THR A 861 -64.06 -42.06 -13.39
CA THR A 861 -63.26 -42.44 -12.22
C THR A 861 -63.01 -41.24 -11.32
N ASN A 862 -62.72 -41.47 -10.03
CA ASN A 862 -62.17 -40.47 -9.10
C ASN A 862 -60.69 -40.70 -8.77
N LEU A 863 -60.04 -41.65 -9.45
CA LEU A 863 -58.61 -41.95 -9.28
C LEU A 863 -57.74 -40.95 -10.05
N GLN A 864 -56.56 -40.65 -9.54
CA GLN A 864 -55.57 -39.75 -10.15
C GLN A 864 -55.00 -40.36 -11.45
N PRO A 865 -55.04 -39.64 -12.60
CA PRO A 865 -54.33 -40.06 -13.80
C PRO A 865 -52.83 -40.04 -13.52
N ASP A 866 -52.07 -40.98 -14.07
CA ASP A 866 -50.62 -41.23 -13.84
C ASP A 866 -50.26 -42.23 -12.71
N ASP A 867 -51.02 -42.29 -11.61
CA ASP A 867 -50.74 -43.23 -10.49
C ASP A 867 -51.55 -44.52 -10.56
N ASN A 868 -52.60 -44.52 -11.38
CA ASN A 868 -53.55 -45.60 -11.48
C ASN A 868 -53.67 -46.09 -12.93
N SER A 869 -54.21 -47.29 -13.08
CA SER A 869 -54.53 -47.86 -14.39
C SER A 869 -55.91 -48.53 -14.34
N ILE A 870 -56.73 -48.30 -15.36
CA ILE A 870 -58.03 -48.95 -15.48
C ILE A 870 -57.90 -50.04 -16.54
N THR A 871 -58.11 -51.29 -16.11
CA THR A 871 -58.12 -52.45 -16.99
C THR A 871 -59.54 -52.77 -17.38
N VAL A 872 -59.82 -52.77 -18.68
CA VAL A 872 -61.13 -53.13 -19.23
C VAL A 872 -61.04 -54.50 -19.89
N GLU A 873 -61.77 -55.46 -19.34
CA GLU A 873 -61.81 -56.85 -19.78
C GLU A 873 -63.21 -57.26 -20.25
N MET A 874 -63.29 -57.95 -21.38
CA MET A 874 -64.52 -58.58 -21.84
C MET A 874 -64.47 -60.08 -21.56
N MET A 875 -65.53 -60.58 -20.90
CA MET A 875 -65.70 -61.98 -20.53
C MET A 875 -66.98 -62.57 -21.12
N THR A 876 -66.91 -63.85 -21.50
CA THR A 876 -68.11 -64.62 -21.85
C THR A 876 -68.94 -64.94 -20.62
N THR A 877 -70.21 -65.36 -20.79
CA THR A 877 -71.08 -65.80 -19.68
C THR A 877 -70.51 -66.99 -18.88
N ASP A 878 -69.55 -67.73 -19.44
CA ASP A 878 -68.87 -68.84 -18.75
C ASP A 878 -67.63 -68.38 -17.95
N GLY A 879 -67.29 -67.08 -17.99
CA GLY A 879 -66.18 -66.45 -17.29
C GLY A 879 -64.84 -66.50 -18.03
N ASP A 880 -64.83 -66.88 -19.32
CA ASP A 880 -63.62 -66.86 -20.14
C ASP A 880 -63.37 -65.45 -20.69
N SER A 881 -62.19 -64.87 -20.41
CA SER A 881 -61.71 -63.62 -21.00
C SER A 881 -61.49 -63.75 -22.50
N VAL A 882 -62.05 -62.83 -23.27
CA VAL A 882 -62.04 -62.82 -24.75
C VAL A 882 -61.44 -61.57 -25.37
N ALA A 883 -61.36 -60.46 -24.62
CA ALA A 883 -60.62 -59.26 -25.02
C ALA A 883 -60.21 -58.49 -23.76
N LEU A 884 -59.05 -57.82 -23.78
CA LEU A 884 -58.51 -57.08 -22.64
C LEU A 884 -57.72 -55.86 -23.13
N THR A 885 -57.86 -54.73 -22.45
CA THR A 885 -57.06 -53.52 -22.67
C THR A 885 -56.87 -52.77 -21.34
N THR A 886 -55.86 -51.93 -21.24
CA THR A 886 -55.61 -51.09 -20.05
C THR A 886 -55.39 -49.66 -20.51
N THR A 887 -55.94 -48.69 -19.78
CA THR A 887 -55.68 -47.27 -19.97
C THR A 887 -55.11 -46.65 -18.70
N GLU A 888 -54.14 -45.78 -18.87
CA GLU A 888 -53.58 -44.88 -17.85
C GLU A 888 -53.95 -43.41 -18.19
N ASP A 889 -54.72 -43.21 -19.27
CA ASP A 889 -55.01 -41.89 -19.84
C ASP A 889 -56.45 -41.44 -19.49
N TRP A 890 -56.57 -40.46 -18.58
CA TRP A 890 -57.80 -39.69 -18.35
C TRP A 890 -57.49 -38.26 -17.86
N SER A 891 -58.50 -37.39 -17.89
CA SER A 891 -58.39 -36.00 -17.42
C SER A 891 -58.89 -35.85 -15.98
N PHE A 892 -58.52 -34.75 -15.31
CA PHE A 892 -59.01 -34.38 -13.96
C PHE A 892 -60.53 -34.10 -13.90
N ASP A 893 -61.26 -34.15 -15.01
CA ASP A 893 -62.74 -34.19 -14.98
C ASP A 893 -63.28 -35.58 -14.58
N GLY A 894 -62.39 -36.58 -14.49
CA GLY A 894 -62.68 -37.95 -14.13
C GLY A 894 -63.13 -38.82 -15.30
N THR A 895 -63.09 -38.36 -16.55
CA THR A 895 -63.58 -39.15 -17.69
C THR A 895 -62.45 -39.95 -18.33
N TYR A 896 -62.59 -41.27 -18.39
CA TYR A 896 -61.67 -42.15 -19.12
C TYR A 896 -62.35 -42.74 -20.37
N GLN A 897 -61.54 -42.98 -21.39
CA GLN A 897 -61.97 -43.64 -22.63
C GLN A 897 -60.98 -44.72 -22.99
N VAL A 898 -61.47 -45.88 -23.41
CA VAL A 898 -60.61 -46.97 -23.88
C VAL A 898 -61.20 -47.70 -25.08
N ALA A 899 -60.34 -48.04 -26.02
CA ALA A 899 -60.68 -48.83 -27.20
C ALA A 899 -60.23 -50.28 -26.99
N LEU A 900 -61.14 -51.22 -27.23
CA LEU A 900 -60.97 -52.65 -27.07
C LEU A 900 -61.20 -53.36 -28.41
N GLU A 901 -60.16 -53.99 -28.94
CA GLU A 901 -60.25 -54.78 -30.17
C GLU A 901 -60.84 -56.17 -29.89
N LEU A 902 -61.85 -56.56 -30.66
CA LEU A 902 -62.57 -57.81 -30.49
C LEU A 902 -62.00 -58.89 -31.42
N GLU A 903 -60.94 -59.59 -31.01
CA GLU A 903 -60.36 -60.68 -31.80
C GLU A 903 -61.01 -62.03 -31.46
N ASP A 904 -61.58 -62.71 -32.47
CA ASP A 904 -62.18 -64.06 -32.34
C ASP A 904 -63.32 -64.17 -31.28
N VAL A 905 -63.94 -63.05 -30.90
CA VAL A 905 -65.07 -62.99 -29.96
C VAL A 905 -66.33 -63.60 -30.59
N GLN A 906 -67.00 -64.52 -29.89
CA GLN A 906 -68.24 -65.11 -30.38
C GLN A 906 -69.43 -64.16 -30.18
N THR A 907 -70.39 -64.21 -31.12
CA THR A 907 -71.64 -63.44 -30.96
C THR A 907 -72.46 -63.93 -29.75
N GLY A 908 -73.01 -62.99 -28.99
CA GLY A 908 -73.72 -63.27 -27.74
C GLY A 908 -73.66 -62.09 -26.77
N THR A 909 -74.21 -62.27 -25.57
CA THR A 909 -74.06 -61.31 -24.46
C THR A 909 -72.73 -61.60 -23.75
N CYS A 910 -71.90 -60.58 -23.62
CA CYS A 910 -70.64 -60.62 -22.87
C CYS A 910 -70.69 -59.61 -21.73
N ASP A 911 -69.96 -59.89 -20.67
CA ASP A 911 -69.78 -58.97 -19.56
C ASP A 911 -68.53 -58.12 -19.88
N LEU A 912 -68.68 -56.80 -19.85
CA LEU A 912 -67.58 -55.85 -19.94
C LEU A 912 -67.30 -55.33 -18.52
N GLU A 913 -66.11 -55.62 -18.04
CA GLU A 913 -65.63 -55.30 -16.71
C GLU A 913 -64.58 -54.20 -16.78
N ALA A 914 -64.69 -53.17 -15.95
CA ALA A 914 -63.63 -52.21 -15.69
C ALA A 914 -63.12 -52.42 -14.26
N ASP A 915 -61.85 -52.76 -14.14
CA ASP A 915 -61.13 -53.02 -12.89
C ASP A 915 -60.04 -51.96 -12.71
N ASP A 916 -60.09 -51.24 -11.61
CA ASP A 916 -59.10 -50.21 -11.23
C ASP A 916 -58.15 -50.67 -10.12
N SER A 917 -58.13 -51.97 -9.81
CA SER A 917 -57.44 -52.63 -8.69
C SER A 917 -58.10 -52.50 -7.32
N TYR A 918 -58.99 -51.53 -7.12
CA TYR A 918 -59.67 -51.27 -5.85
C TYR A 918 -61.17 -51.58 -5.92
N ASN A 919 -61.78 -51.32 -7.08
CA ASN A 919 -63.19 -51.47 -7.39
C ASN A 919 -63.35 -52.00 -8.83
N THR A 920 -64.52 -52.58 -9.07
CA THR A 920 -64.86 -53.21 -10.35
C THR A 920 -66.29 -52.86 -10.73
N ASP A 921 -66.50 -52.39 -11.96
CA ASP A 921 -67.82 -52.20 -12.54
C ASP A 921 -68.04 -53.14 -13.74
N ILE A 922 -69.24 -53.73 -13.82
CA ILE A 922 -69.58 -54.74 -14.83
C ILE A 922 -70.89 -54.37 -15.51
N ILE A 923 -70.87 -54.32 -16.84
CA ILE A 923 -72.07 -54.11 -17.67
C ILE A 923 -72.20 -55.19 -18.75
N GLU A 924 -73.44 -55.50 -19.15
CA GLU A 924 -73.69 -56.46 -20.24
C GLU A 924 -73.64 -55.76 -21.61
N VAL A 925 -72.83 -56.26 -22.54
CA VAL A 925 -72.70 -55.79 -23.92
C VAL A 925 -73.12 -56.88 -24.90
N GLU A 926 -73.91 -56.53 -25.92
CA GLU A 926 -74.33 -57.48 -26.97
C GLU A 926 -73.35 -57.45 -28.15
N ILE A 927 -72.68 -58.59 -28.41
CA ILE A 927 -71.78 -58.77 -29.55
C ILE A 927 -72.54 -59.40 -30.71
N VAL A 928 -72.63 -58.68 -31.83
CA VAL A 928 -73.39 -59.06 -33.04
C VAL A 928 -72.47 -59.31 -34.24
N GLN A 929 -72.94 -60.05 -35.24
CA GLN A 929 -72.12 -60.31 -36.44
C GLN A 929 -71.85 -59.04 -37.26
N ASN A 930 -72.77 -58.08 -37.20
CA ASN A 930 -72.69 -56.78 -37.88
C ASN A 930 -73.75 -55.85 -37.31
N VAL A 931 -73.34 -54.63 -36.94
CA VAL A 931 -74.25 -53.60 -36.48
C VAL A 931 -75.00 -53.06 -37.70
N GLN A 932 -76.32 -53.29 -37.77
CA GLN A 932 -77.13 -52.70 -38.86
C GLN A 932 -77.26 -51.20 -38.62
N THR A 933 -76.48 -50.41 -39.35
CA THR A 933 -76.79 -48.99 -39.52
C THR A 933 -78.14 -48.89 -40.22
N ALA A 934 -79.17 -48.42 -39.52
CA ALA A 934 -80.34 -47.90 -40.21
C ALA A 934 -79.83 -46.79 -41.14
N THR A 935 -80.01 -46.95 -42.44
CA THR A 935 -79.86 -45.84 -43.39
C THR A 935 -80.72 -44.70 -42.86
N PRO A 936 -80.20 -43.47 -42.66
CA PRO A 936 -81.00 -42.39 -42.12
C PRO A 936 -82.24 -42.19 -43.02
N GLU A 937 -83.42 -42.32 -42.42
CA GLU A 937 -84.63 -41.82 -43.04
C GLU A 937 -84.47 -40.29 -43.17
N PRO A 938 -84.79 -39.66 -44.32
CA PRO A 938 -84.59 -38.23 -44.49
C PRO A 938 -85.36 -37.47 -43.40
N THR A 939 -84.63 -36.79 -42.52
CA THR A 939 -85.19 -35.84 -41.57
C THR A 939 -86.04 -34.83 -42.33
N GLU A 940 -87.34 -34.73 -42.01
CA GLU A 940 -88.19 -33.67 -42.56
C GLU A 940 -87.59 -32.31 -42.19
N THR A 941 -87.37 -31.48 -43.21
CA THR A 941 -87.05 -30.06 -43.05
C THR A 941 -88.14 -29.38 -42.20
N PRO A 942 -87.84 -28.87 -41.00
CA PRO A 942 -88.82 -28.09 -40.25
C PRO A 942 -89.16 -26.80 -41.02
N GLU A 943 -90.46 -26.52 -41.12
CA GLU A 943 -91.01 -25.26 -41.60
C GLU A 943 -90.55 -24.11 -40.68
N PRO A 944 -90.06 -22.96 -41.20
CA PRO A 944 -89.54 -21.89 -40.36
C PRO A 944 -90.66 -21.29 -39.50
N THR A 945 -90.57 -21.46 -38.19
CA THR A 945 -91.34 -20.68 -37.21
C THR A 945 -90.65 -19.31 -37.04
N PRO A 946 -91.38 -18.19 -37.08
CA PRO A 946 -90.78 -16.86 -37.08
C PRO A 946 -90.04 -16.57 -35.77
N THR A 947 -88.75 -16.25 -35.88
CA THR A 947 -87.92 -15.71 -34.80
C THR A 947 -88.40 -14.31 -34.44
N GLU A 948 -88.79 -14.10 -33.18
CA GLU A 948 -88.98 -12.75 -32.63
C GLU A 948 -87.64 -12.00 -32.62
N THR A 949 -87.68 -10.76 -33.08
CA THR A 949 -86.54 -9.85 -33.16
C THR A 949 -86.09 -9.46 -31.76
N ALA A 950 -85.00 -10.07 -31.28
CA ALA A 950 -84.25 -9.57 -30.15
C ALA A 950 -83.56 -8.24 -30.53
N THR A 951 -83.68 -7.29 -29.60
CA THR A 951 -83.24 -5.91 -29.68
C THR A 951 -81.72 -5.84 -29.48
N PRO A 952 -80.95 -5.03 -30.25
CA PRO A 952 -79.50 -4.94 -30.05
C PRO A 952 -79.14 -4.20 -28.77
N GLU A 953 -78.30 -4.82 -27.95
CA GLU A 953 -77.58 -4.20 -26.84
C GLU A 953 -76.31 -3.48 -27.39
N PRO A 954 -75.95 -2.28 -26.87
CA PRO A 954 -75.11 -1.34 -27.61
C PRO A 954 -73.62 -1.67 -27.59
N THR A 955 -73.01 -1.51 -28.77
CA THR A 955 -71.56 -1.42 -28.98
C THR A 955 -70.98 -0.18 -28.26
N PRO A 956 -69.87 -0.29 -27.52
CA PRO A 956 -69.21 0.86 -26.93
C PRO A 956 -68.69 1.82 -28.03
N THR A 957 -68.85 3.11 -27.74
CA THR A 957 -68.56 4.24 -28.62
C THR A 957 -67.09 4.61 -28.52
N GLU A 958 -66.33 4.40 -29.59
CA GLU A 958 -65.03 5.05 -29.81
C GLU A 958 -65.22 6.58 -29.77
N THR A 959 -64.58 7.22 -28.79
CA THR A 959 -64.59 8.67 -28.63
C THR A 959 -63.49 9.30 -29.47
N SER A 960 -63.81 10.42 -30.09
CA SER A 960 -63.03 11.11 -31.09
C SER A 960 -61.77 11.81 -30.55
N THR A 961 -60.76 11.82 -31.43
CA THR A 961 -59.56 12.67 -31.52
C THR A 961 -59.80 14.14 -31.13
N PRO A 962 -58.75 14.86 -30.68
CA PRO A 962 -58.23 15.88 -31.60
C PRO A 962 -56.70 15.83 -31.83
N GLU A 963 -56.38 16.26 -33.06
CA GLU A 963 -55.09 16.52 -33.71
C GLU A 963 -54.09 17.29 -32.85
N PRO A 964 -52.78 17.07 -33.07
CA PRO A 964 -52.03 18.16 -33.67
C PRO A 964 -51.20 17.75 -34.90
N THR A 965 -51.42 18.52 -35.96
CA THR A 965 -50.51 19.00 -37.01
C THR A 965 -49.17 18.28 -37.21
N ALA A 966 -49.06 17.57 -38.34
CA ALA A 966 -47.78 17.21 -38.94
C ALA A 966 -47.14 18.42 -39.66
N THR A 967 -45.81 18.53 -39.59
CA THR A 967 -44.99 19.15 -40.65
C THR A 967 -43.80 18.25 -40.97
N ALA A 968 -44.00 17.44 -42.01
CA ALA A 968 -43.12 16.96 -43.11
C ALA A 968 -41.58 16.95 -42.89
N THR A 969 -40.77 15.97 -43.38
CA THR A 969 -40.78 15.33 -44.71
C THR A 969 -39.73 14.19 -44.79
N ALA A 970 -40.01 13.17 -45.63
CA ALA A 970 -39.09 12.30 -46.42
C ALA A 970 -38.36 11.13 -45.71
N THR A 971 -38.18 9.91 -46.26
CA THR A 971 -38.49 9.28 -47.56
C THR A 971 -38.07 7.79 -47.54
N GLU A 972 -38.96 6.88 -47.98
CA GLU A 972 -38.78 5.58 -48.71
C GLU A 972 -38.13 4.31 -48.05
N THR A 973 -38.99 3.37 -47.64
CA THR A 973 -39.15 1.92 -47.97
C THR A 973 -38.26 1.36 -49.13
N PRO A 974 -37.76 0.08 -49.15
CA PRO A 974 -38.64 -1.10 -49.08
C PRO A 974 -38.18 -2.42 -48.44
N THR A 975 -39.23 -3.20 -48.14
CA THR A 975 -39.37 -4.64 -47.80
C THR A 975 -38.68 -5.59 -48.82
N PRO A 976 -38.46 -6.88 -48.49
CA PRO A 976 -39.52 -7.85 -48.80
C PRO A 976 -39.74 -8.99 -47.78
N THR A 977 -41.02 -9.39 -47.77
CA THR A 977 -41.70 -10.55 -47.21
C THR A 977 -41.16 -11.89 -47.73
N GLU A 978 -41.23 -12.95 -46.91
CA GLU A 978 -41.97 -14.23 -47.16
C GLU A 978 -41.42 -15.42 -46.36
N GLY A 979 -42.36 -16.25 -45.85
CA GLY A 979 -42.18 -17.71 -45.90
C GLY A 979 -42.52 -18.47 -44.63
N GLY A 980 -43.69 -19.12 -44.59
CA GLY A 980 -44.17 -19.95 -43.48
C GLY A 980 -43.42 -21.27 -43.28
N GLY A 981 -43.73 -21.95 -42.15
CA GLY A 981 -43.27 -23.30 -41.79
C GLY A 981 -43.74 -24.40 -42.75
N PRO A 982 -43.47 -25.72 -42.50
CA PRO A 982 -43.55 -26.40 -41.19
C PRO A 982 -42.54 -27.57 -40.93
N GLY A 983 -42.49 -28.08 -39.69
CA GLY A 983 -42.48 -29.53 -39.36
C GLY A 983 -41.19 -30.37 -39.36
N PHE A 984 -40.91 -30.97 -38.19
CA PHE A 984 -40.27 -32.28 -37.88
C PHE A 984 -38.85 -32.65 -38.38
N GLY A 985 -38.03 -33.15 -37.45
CA GLY A 985 -37.08 -34.25 -37.72
C GLY A 985 -35.64 -34.03 -37.23
N ALA A 986 -35.16 -34.97 -36.42
CA ALA A 986 -33.90 -34.93 -35.66
C ALA A 986 -32.61 -35.28 -36.44
N ILE A 987 -31.48 -35.05 -35.73
CA ILE A 987 -30.15 -35.70 -35.75
C ILE A 987 -28.98 -35.08 -36.60
N VAL A 988 -27.87 -34.81 -35.88
CA VAL A 988 -26.40 -34.90 -36.21
C VAL A 988 -25.56 -33.60 -36.37
N ALA A 989 -24.78 -33.32 -35.31
CA ALA A 989 -23.35 -32.94 -35.19
C ALA A 989 -22.66 -31.80 -36.01
N VAL A 990 -22.05 -30.89 -35.23
CA VAL A 990 -20.68 -30.31 -35.31
C VAL A 990 -20.10 -29.96 -36.69
N ILE A 991 -19.91 -28.65 -36.96
CA ILE A 991 -18.78 -27.94 -37.61
C ILE A 991 -19.31 -26.58 -38.13
N ALA A 992 -19.04 -25.47 -37.42
CA ALA A 992 -19.17 -24.12 -37.99
C ALA A 992 -18.29 -23.06 -37.28
N LEU A 993 -17.12 -23.46 -36.76
CA LEU A 993 -16.09 -22.55 -36.20
C LEU A 993 -15.14 -21.99 -37.28
N LEU A 994 -15.45 -22.08 -38.59
CA LEU A 994 -14.47 -21.79 -39.66
C LEU A 994 -15.05 -21.09 -40.91
N ALA A 995 -15.96 -20.12 -40.75
CA ALA A 995 -16.43 -19.35 -41.91
C ALA A 995 -16.68 -17.84 -41.69
N ALA A 996 -16.31 -17.26 -40.55
CA ALA A 996 -16.36 -15.81 -40.32
C ALA A 996 -15.01 -15.08 -40.51
N ALA A 997 -13.91 -15.82 -40.74
CA ALA A 997 -12.56 -15.27 -40.78
C ALA A 997 -12.00 -14.95 -42.19
N LEU A 998 -12.80 -14.95 -43.28
CA LEU A 998 -12.18 -14.79 -44.62
C LEU A 998 -12.98 -14.09 -45.72
N LEU A 999 -13.90 -13.17 -45.43
CA LEU A 999 -14.47 -12.36 -46.53
C LEU A 999 -14.89 -10.93 -46.17
N ALA A 1000 -14.16 -10.28 -45.26
CA ALA A 1000 -14.21 -8.83 -45.05
C ALA A 1000 -12.84 -8.19 -45.36
N THR A 1001 -12.33 -8.40 -46.58
CA THR A 1001 -11.29 -7.54 -47.17
C THR A 1001 -11.53 -7.37 -48.66
N ARG A 1002 -12.03 -6.19 -49.04
CA ARG A 1002 -11.52 -5.26 -50.07
C ARG A 1002 -12.58 -4.69 -51.01
N ARG A 1003 -12.76 -3.37 -50.79
CA ARG A 1003 -12.65 -2.25 -51.75
C ARG A 1003 -13.80 -2.10 -52.75
N ASP A 1004 -14.37 -0.92 -52.90
CA ASP A 1004 -13.81 0.43 -52.66
C ASP A 1004 -14.42 1.19 -51.48
#